data_AF-A0A1G6CAP6-F1
#
_entry.id   AF-A0A1G6CAP6-F1
#
_cell.length_a   1.000
_cell.length_b   1.000
_cell.length_c   1.000
_cell.angle_alpha   90.00
_cell.angle_beta   90.00
_cell.angle_gamma   90.00
#
_symmetry.space_group_name_H-M   'P 1'
#
loop_
_entity.id
_entity.type
_entity.pdbx_description
1 polymer ?
#
loop_
_entity_poly.entity_id
_entity_poly.type
_entity_poly.pdbx_seq_one_letter_code
_entity_poly.pdbx_strand_id
1 'polypeptide(L)'
;MSRPKFCPKCGNSLEDAGKFCGKCGTPIVDTDEALAAQPAPQPVPPQPAPGPVPPQQGPVPGQFQPGPVPPQQGPIPGQFQPGPVPAPKPPKPPKDPNKTFGAWIKRHKLPIILSGVGVVALVAGLIVFFQLTKYQKIDAQKLFAFKYKGINGSGTAVAYLNSPNADPDPYSYVRDKDGNKVEKEYSDYFSTDKKTLLKAFDKASDYEQAVEMRNALLAKSKGQYDLKVNMSKSTGLSNGDKISCTVEFDEEELKDALIKLENTEFEVEADGFVDGEQIDLFAGFDPKFTGMDERGEVDDSSTKGTYPFIRYYLSSDGYNLKNGDKVTFQANFSSYDVEDYTFIDDNDSSKGAYFVYEGKTYIISNTTEEKEFTVSGLTEAKQVDIFEKIKFETTGAIPYLRISRVNSDDVDANVKDSVSYYLDLGDQKSFKAGDTFKVKAYVSSSLLSNGYKPTDTPDEDGYCYKEFTVDETSYGHYITEKSQPADLDAFKDKFAEFTKKFQDDYTGRSYLGGLSLGGKIKSIDTFEAVKDYIVINDGFYEGTIGLYDAKTNLHRFYKVSLTVTDDDGKDSKKTIYAGFKFSGPFVDSKGEAQLESNFVNITVAAKEAELKKSTVDKVDGGKVYEIGKGETKKDDSSKKDDDSSKKDDSSSKKGDDSSKKDDSSSKKDDSSSKKDDSSSKKDDSSSKKDEASSEEA
;
A
#
# COMPACT_ATOMS: atom_id res chain seq x y z
N MET A 1 -12.74 20.06 22.36
CA MET A 1 -12.28 19.14 23.43
C MET A 1 -11.37 18.12 22.76
N SER A 2 -10.09 18.07 23.12
CA SER A 2 -9.14 17.11 22.55
C SER A 2 -8.22 16.60 23.64
N ARG A 3 -8.44 15.35 24.02
CA ARG A 3 -7.56 14.55 24.87
C ARG A 3 -6.14 14.48 24.26
N PRO A 4 -5.06 14.56 25.04
CA PRO A 4 -3.70 14.53 24.51
C PRO A 4 -3.40 13.18 23.84
N LYS A 5 -2.95 13.20 22.57
CA LYS A 5 -2.61 11.99 21.79
C LYS A 5 -1.35 11.26 22.30
N PHE A 6 -0.54 11.91 23.13
CA PHE A 6 0.73 11.38 23.65
C PHE A 6 0.83 11.61 25.15
N CYS A 7 1.47 10.67 25.86
CA CYS A 7 1.67 10.77 27.30
C CYS A 7 2.63 11.91 27.66
N PRO A 8 2.22 12.90 28.48
CA PRO A 8 3.07 14.05 28.80
C PRO A 8 4.32 13.71 29.63
N LYS A 9 4.41 12.48 30.18
CA LYS A 9 5.55 12.03 30.98
C LYS A 9 6.59 11.21 30.20
N CYS A 10 6.19 10.49 29.14
CA CYS A 10 7.08 9.57 28.42
C CYS A 10 6.98 9.61 26.89
N GLY A 11 6.15 10.50 26.32
CA GLY A 11 6.00 10.68 24.87
C GLY A 11 5.31 9.54 24.12
N ASN A 12 4.96 8.44 24.78
CA ASN A 12 4.30 7.32 24.11
C ASN A 12 2.89 7.69 23.64
N SER A 13 2.49 7.19 22.47
CA SER A 13 1.10 7.31 21.98
C SER A 13 0.11 6.72 22.99
N LEU A 14 -1.09 7.29 23.03
CA LEU A 14 -2.18 6.89 23.92
C LEU A 14 -3.37 6.42 23.09
N GLU A 15 -3.82 5.19 23.31
CA GLU A 15 -5.05 4.66 22.70
C GLU A 15 -6.29 5.35 23.28
N ASP A 16 -7.33 5.51 22.46
CA ASP A 16 -8.39 6.52 22.68
C ASP A 16 -9.30 6.30 23.91
N ALA A 17 -9.29 5.11 24.53
CA ALA A 17 -10.18 4.77 25.65
C ALA A 17 -9.49 4.54 27.02
N GLY A 18 -8.16 4.50 27.09
CA GLY A 18 -7.44 4.18 28.34
C GLY A 18 -7.42 5.32 29.36
N LYS A 19 -7.67 5.06 30.65
CA LYS A 19 -7.54 6.07 31.74
C LYS A 19 -6.10 6.27 32.22
N PHE A 20 -5.18 5.41 31.80
CA PHE A 20 -3.76 5.43 32.15
C PHE A 20 -2.91 5.07 30.92
N CYS A 21 -1.66 5.54 30.86
CA CYS A 21 -0.72 5.19 29.81
C CYS A 21 -0.24 3.74 29.95
N GLY A 22 -0.54 2.88 28.97
CA GLY A 22 -0.16 1.46 28.97
C GLY A 22 1.35 1.16 29.06
N LYS A 23 2.22 2.13 28.77
CA LYS A 23 3.69 1.95 28.82
C LYS A 23 4.35 2.46 30.10
N CYS A 24 3.71 3.35 30.87
CA CYS A 24 4.33 3.94 32.07
C CYS A 24 3.39 4.15 33.27
N GLY A 25 2.13 3.72 33.18
CA GLY A 25 1.13 3.81 34.27
C GLY A 25 0.64 5.22 34.60
N THR A 26 1.10 6.27 33.91
CA THR A 26 0.71 7.66 34.21
C THR A 26 -0.78 7.87 33.92
N PRO A 27 -1.58 8.39 34.87
CA PRO A 27 -3.00 8.71 34.64
C PRO A 27 -3.16 9.82 33.61
N ILE A 28 -4.19 9.72 32.77
CA ILE A 28 -4.53 10.71 31.76
C ILE A 28 -5.86 11.33 32.16
N VAL A 29 -5.89 12.66 32.30
CA VAL A 29 -7.04 13.43 32.75
C VAL A 29 -7.50 14.33 31.60
N ASP A 30 -8.80 14.33 31.31
CA ASP A 30 -9.38 15.18 30.26
C ASP A 30 -9.54 16.63 30.76
N THR A 31 -9.09 17.58 29.96
CA THR A 31 -8.77 18.94 30.43
C THR A 31 -9.98 19.89 30.40
N ASP A 32 -10.71 20.01 31.51
CA ASP A 32 -11.65 21.13 31.74
C ASP A 32 -11.69 21.67 33.20
N GLU A 33 -10.77 21.24 34.09
CA GLU A 33 -10.60 21.83 35.44
C GLU A 33 -9.14 22.25 35.72
N ALA A 34 -8.70 23.40 35.16
CA ALA A 34 -7.62 24.25 35.69
C ALA A 34 -7.41 25.56 34.88
N LEU A 35 -8.40 26.47 34.88
CA LEU A 35 -8.22 27.83 34.35
C LEU A 35 -7.41 28.71 35.33
N ALA A 36 -6.11 28.94 35.08
CA ALA A 36 -5.34 30.03 35.74
C ALA A 36 -3.94 30.32 35.11
N ALA A 37 -3.84 30.75 33.84
CA ALA A 37 -2.56 31.28 33.31
C ALA A 37 -2.69 32.24 32.11
N GLN A 38 -2.54 33.54 32.38
CA GLN A 38 -1.98 34.56 31.46
C GLN A 38 -1.18 35.55 32.34
N PRO A 39 0.00 36.05 31.90
CA PRO A 39 0.04 37.13 30.89
C PRO A 39 1.16 37.02 29.81
N ALA A 40 1.21 38.04 28.96
CA ALA A 40 1.94 38.14 27.68
C ALA A 40 3.47 38.35 27.77
N PRO A 41 4.23 38.10 26.67
CA PRO A 41 5.70 38.16 26.65
C PRO A 41 6.31 39.58 26.55
N GLN A 42 7.53 39.73 27.08
CA GLN A 42 8.42 40.90 26.97
C GLN A 42 9.74 40.49 26.26
N PRO A 43 10.46 41.42 25.59
CA PRO A 43 11.61 41.09 24.75
C PRO A 43 12.91 40.86 25.54
N VAL A 44 13.83 40.07 24.96
CA VAL A 44 15.09 39.62 25.58
C VAL A 44 16.30 40.41 25.03
N PRO A 45 17.21 40.94 25.88
CA PRO A 45 18.47 41.58 25.45
C PRO A 45 19.60 40.56 25.17
N PRO A 46 20.67 40.93 24.42
CA PRO A 46 21.61 39.98 23.84
C PRO A 46 22.63 39.37 24.82
N GLN A 47 23.12 38.19 24.43
CA GLN A 47 23.98 37.28 25.20
C GLN A 47 25.49 37.64 25.13
N PRO A 48 26.27 37.53 26.22
CA PRO A 48 27.74 37.56 26.17
C PRO A 48 28.37 36.19 25.83
N ALA A 49 29.55 36.22 25.21
CA ALA A 49 30.30 35.07 24.71
C ALA A 49 31.00 34.22 25.81
N PRO A 50 31.35 32.94 25.54
CA PRO A 50 31.99 32.05 26.53
C PRO A 50 33.48 32.30 26.76
N GLY A 51 33.93 32.04 28.00
CA GLY A 51 35.33 32.09 28.46
C GLY A 51 35.78 30.78 29.14
N PRO A 52 37.09 30.63 29.45
CA PRO A 52 37.79 29.35 29.32
C PRO A 52 37.80 28.40 30.54
N VAL A 53 38.12 27.13 30.28
CA VAL A 53 38.23 26.01 31.25
C VAL A 53 39.71 25.65 31.50
N PRO A 54 40.17 25.53 32.76
CA PRO A 54 40.91 24.33 33.23
C PRO A 54 40.76 24.07 34.78
N PRO A 55 41.44 23.08 35.41
CA PRO A 55 41.30 21.62 35.26
C PRO A 55 40.99 20.89 36.62
N GLN A 56 40.81 19.56 36.61
CA GLN A 56 40.41 18.75 37.80
C GLN A 56 41.55 18.22 38.71
N GLN A 57 41.25 18.11 40.02
CA GLN A 57 41.73 17.11 41.02
C GLN A 57 40.64 16.98 42.12
N GLY A 58 40.51 15.95 42.98
CA GLY A 58 41.18 14.64 43.12
C GLY A 58 41.07 14.06 44.57
N PRO A 59 40.20 13.06 44.88
CA PRO A 59 39.88 12.68 46.27
C PRO A 59 40.51 11.35 46.77
N VAL A 60 40.90 11.31 48.06
CA VAL A 60 41.27 10.13 48.90
C VAL A 60 41.35 10.58 50.39
N PRO A 61 41.49 9.70 51.42
CA PRO A 61 41.51 8.22 51.49
C PRO A 61 40.45 7.65 52.50
N GLY A 62 40.30 6.34 52.79
CA GLY A 62 40.94 5.05 52.43
C GLY A 62 40.37 3.95 53.37
N GLN A 63 40.84 2.71 53.57
CA GLN A 63 41.78 1.74 52.97
C GLN A 63 41.22 0.32 53.38
N PHE A 64 41.56 -0.87 52.87
CA PHE A 64 42.84 -1.47 52.45
C PHE A 64 42.62 -2.70 51.51
N GLN A 65 43.44 -2.82 50.45
CA GLN A 65 43.92 -4.08 49.87
C GLN A 65 45.21 -3.81 49.05
N PRO A 66 46.16 -4.76 48.93
CA PRO A 66 47.19 -4.76 47.90
C PRO A 66 46.94 -5.86 46.84
N GLY A 67 47.15 -5.57 45.55
CA GLY A 67 46.84 -6.46 44.41
C GLY A 67 48.03 -6.78 43.48
N PRO A 68 47.78 -7.30 42.25
CA PRO A 68 48.81 -7.68 41.27
C PRO A 68 48.89 -6.77 40.02
N VAL A 69 49.97 -6.93 39.23
CA VAL A 69 50.34 -6.18 37.99
C VAL A 69 51.31 -7.06 37.16
N PRO A 70 51.66 -6.75 35.88
CA PRO A 70 50.90 -6.65 34.61
C PRO A 70 51.25 -7.79 33.60
N PRO A 71 50.66 -7.82 32.38
CA PRO A 71 51.08 -8.72 31.29
C PRO A 71 52.05 -8.08 30.27
N GLN A 72 52.95 -8.89 29.67
CA GLN A 72 53.75 -8.50 28.48
C GLN A 72 53.91 -9.64 27.45
N GLN A 73 53.52 -9.31 26.22
CA GLN A 73 53.91 -9.77 24.86
C GLN A 73 54.74 -11.06 24.65
N GLY A 74 54.28 -11.88 23.70
CA GLY A 74 55.05 -12.95 23.03
C GLY A 74 55.57 -12.56 21.62
N PRO A 75 56.39 -13.41 20.95
CA PRO A 75 57.36 -12.94 19.94
C PRO A 75 57.17 -13.45 18.49
N ILE A 76 58.02 -12.97 17.58
CA ILE A 76 58.28 -13.47 16.20
C ILE A 76 59.82 -13.57 15.97
N PRO A 77 60.39 -14.21 14.90
CA PRO A 77 61.29 -15.36 15.13
C PRO A 77 62.67 -15.36 14.42
N GLY A 78 63.51 -16.36 14.74
CA GLY A 78 64.73 -16.77 14.01
C GLY A 78 66.07 -16.34 14.67
N GLN A 79 67.22 -17.02 14.47
CA GLN A 79 67.54 -18.33 13.87
C GLN A 79 69.01 -18.75 14.25
N PHE A 80 69.38 -20.01 14.02
CA PHE A 80 70.75 -20.61 13.98
C PHE A 80 71.51 -21.08 15.26
N GLN A 81 72.20 -22.21 15.07
CA GLN A 81 73.10 -23.01 15.94
C GLN A 81 74.58 -22.83 15.49
N PRO A 82 75.67 -23.26 16.21
CA PRO A 82 75.95 -24.66 16.65
C PRO A 82 76.78 -24.88 17.97
N GLY A 83 77.06 -26.15 18.32
CA GLY A 83 77.74 -26.63 19.55
C GLY A 83 79.29 -26.60 19.57
N PRO A 84 80.02 -27.42 20.39
CA PRO A 84 79.83 -28.88 20.55
C PRO A 84 80.00 -29.49 21.98
N VAL A 85 80.05 -30.83 22.02
CA VAL A 85 79.92 -31.81 23.15
C VAL A 85 81.14 -31.96 24.07
N PRO A 86 80.99 -32.64 25.24
CA PRO A 86 81.57 -33.99 25.35
C PRO A 86 80.63 -35.08 25.95
N ALA A 87 81.00 -36.35 25.74
CA ALA A 87 80.27 -37.55 26.20
C ALA A 87 81.27 -38.63 26.72
N PRO A 88 80.93 -39.93 26.87
CA PRO A 88 80.36 -40.54 28.09
C PRO A 88 81.20 -41.74 28.61
N LYS A 89 80.71 -42.52 29.61
CA LYS A 89 80.90 -43.99 29.78
C LYS A 89 80.04 -44.56 30.96
N PRO A 90 79.79 -45.89 31.07
CA PRO A 90 78.45 -46.40 31.41
C PRO A 90 78.47 -47.55 32.49
N PRO A 91 77.69 -48.67 32.48
CA PRO A 91 76.80 -49.03 33.60
C PRO A 91 77.03 -50.44 34.21
N LYS A 92 76.24 -50.88 35.23
CA LYS A 92 75.83 -52.30 35.52
C LYS A 92 74.84 -52.42 36.73
N PRO A 93 74.16 -53.59 36.97
CA PRO A 93 72.68 -53.56 37.06
C PRO A 93 72.09 -54.45 38.23
N PRO A 94 70.96 -55.18 38.11
CA PRO A 94 69.86 -55.16 39.09
C PRO A 94 69.88 -56.30 40.14
N LYS A 95 69.12 -56.17 41.24
CA LYS A 95 68.64 -57.31 42.07
C LYS A 95 67.27 -57.08 42.71
N ASP A 96 66.51 -58.17 42.70
CA ASP A 96 65.20 -58.42 43.32
C ASP A 96 65.39 -59.27 44.62
N PRO A 97 64.39 -59.97 45.19
CA PRO A 97 63.38 -59.51 46.14
C PRO A 97 63.61 -59.97 47.61
N ASN A 98 62.74 -59.46 48.51
CA ASN A 98 62.26 -60.11 49.75
C ASN A 98 63.27 -60.46 50.89
N LYS A 99 63.27 -59.66 51.98
CA LYS A 99 63.55 -60.17 53.34
C LYS A 99 63.09 -59.26 54.50
N THR A 100 62.59 -59.92 55.54
CA THR A 100 62.54 -59.49 56.97
C THR A 100 61.78 -58.22 57.35
N PHE A 101 60.50 -58.40 57.76
CA PHE A 101 59.97 -57.74 58.97
C PHE A 101 59.28 -58.70 59.96
N GLY A 102 59.72 -59.97 59.97
CA GLY A 102 59.35 -60.94 61.01
C GLY A 102 60.21 -60.78 62.27
N ALA A 103 60.14 -59.64 62.97
CA ALA A 103 60.99 -59.39 64.15
C ALA A 103 60.46 -58.36 65.18
N TRP A 104 59.15 -58.23 65.42
CA TRP A 104 58.67 -57.47 66.59
C TRP A 104 57.37 -57.96 67.25
N ILE A 105 57.27 -59.27 67.53
CA ILE A 105 56.23 -59.82 68.42
C ILE A 105 56.90 -60.53 69.60
N LYS A 106 57.14 -59.78 70.70
CA LYS A 106 57.06 -60.19 72.13
C LYS A 106 57.96 -59.31 73.02
N ARG A 107 57.33 -58.41 73.79
CA ARG A 107 57.41 -58.38 75.27
C ARG A 107 56.65 -57.15 75.79
N HIS A 108 55.55 -57.39 76.51
CA HIS A 108 55.31 -56.89 77.87
C HIS A 108 54.22 -57.79 78.50
N LYS A 109 54.28 -58.01 79.81
CA LYS A 109 53.37 -58.90 80.56
C LYS A 109 52.56 -58.09 81.58
N LEU A 110 51.30 -58.49 81.75
CA LEU A 110 50.35 -58.16 82.83
C LEU A 110 49.85 -56.70 82.91
N PRO A 111 48.70 -56.45 83.59
CA PRO A 111 47.61 -57.36 83.96
C PRO A 111 46.22 -56.91 83.45
N ILE A 112 45.21 -57.76 83.61
CA ILE A 112 43.80 -57.43 83.36
C ILE A 112 43.29 -56.50 84.47
N ILE A 113 42.82 -55.30 84.10
CA ILE A 113 41.93 -54.47 84.93
C ILE A 113 40.80 -53.97 84.04
N LEU A 114 39.55 -54.24 84.42
CA LEU A 114 38.37 -53.79 83.69
C LEU A 114 38.16 -52.28 83.88
N SER A 115 38.09 -51.53 82.78
CA SER A 115 37.22 -50.35 82.72
C SER A 115 36.46 -50.38 81.38
N GLY A 116 35.14 -50.55 81.46
CA GLY A 116 34.29 -50.87 80.30
C GLY A 116 34.14 -49.75 79.26
N VAL A 117 34.73 -48.57 79.49
CA VAL A 117 34.59 -47.40 78.62
C VAL A 117 35.65 -47.39 77.51
N GLY A 118 36.89 -47.78 77.83
CA GLY A 118 37.99 -47.80 76.85
C GLY A 118 37.81 -48.85 75.75
N VAL A 119 37.34 -50.05 76.11
CA VAL A 119 37.08 -51.13 75.15
C VAL A 119 35.87 -50.80 74.28
N VAL A 120 34.80 -50.18 74.83
CA VAL A 120 33.66 -49.74 74.02
C VAL A 120 34.07 -48.62 73.07
N ALA A 121 34.93 -47.68 73.46
CA ALA A 121 35.48 -46.68 72.54
C ALA A 121 36.40 -47.28 71.46
N LEU A 122 37.19 -48.30 71.79
CA LEU A 122 38.05 -49.00 70.82
C LEU A 122 37.24 -49.91 69.86
N VAL A 123 36.20 -50.58 70.36
CA VAL A 123 35.30 -51.42 69.56
C VAL A 123 34.35 -50.55 68.73
N ALA A 124 33.81 -49.46 69.26
CA ALA A 124 33.08 -48.47 68.48
C ALA A 124 33.98 -47.80 67.45
N GLY A 125 35.22 -47.47 67.82
CA GLY A 125 36.24 -46.96 66.90
C GLY A 125 36.59 -47.96 65.80
N LEU A 126 36.71 -49.25 66.12
CA LEU A 126 36.91 -50.32 65.14
C LEU A 126 35.67 -50.58 64.29
N ILE A 127 34.46 -50.51 64.83
CA ILE A 127 33.20 -50.65 64.07
C ILE A 127 33.03 -49.46 63.13
N VAL A 128 33.28 -48.23 63.59
CA VAL A 128 33.29 -47.03 62.76
C VAL A 128 34.41 -47.11 61.71
N PHE A 129 35.61 -47.58 62.06
CA PHE A 129 36.69 -47.81 61.11
C PHE A 129 36.30 -48.86 60.05
N PHE A 130 35.80 -50.04 60.46
CA PHE A 130 35.29 -51.07 59.55
C PHE A 130 34.17 -50.52 58.65
N GLN A 131 33.21 -49.76 59.18
CA GLN A 131 32.15 -49.13 58.40
C GLN A 131 32.67 -48.04 57.44
N LEU A 132 33.76 -47.35 57.78
CA LEU A 132 34.43 -46.36 56.92
C LEU A 132 35.35 -47.00 55.87
N THR A 133 35.86 -48.21 56.10
CA THR A 133 36.74 -48.94 55.16
C THR A 133 36.05 -50.08 54.39
N LYS A 134 34.80 -50.41 54.74
CA LYS A 134 34.00 -51.49 54.09
C LYS A 134 33.72 -51.18 52.62
N TYR A 135 33.44 -49.92 52.30
CA TYR A 135 32.93 -49.52 50.98
C TYR A 135 34.05 -49.07 50.05
N GLN A 136 33.97 -49.45 48.77
CA GLN A 136 34.68 -48.77 47.70
C GLN A 136 34.09 -47.36 47.57
N LYS A 137 34.89 -46.36 47.95
CA LYS A 137 34.55 -44.96 47.70
C LYS A 137 34.85 -44.63 46.25
N ILE A 138 33.86 -44.12 45.54
CA ILE A 138 33.95 -43.76 44.13
C ILE A 138 33.54 -42.30 43.98
N ASP A 139 34.42 -41.50 43.38
CA ASP A 139 34.13 -40.15 42.93
C ASP A 139 33.14 -40.22 41.76
N ALA A 140 31.90 -39.79 41.98
CA ALA A 140 30.81 -40.00 41.04
C ALA A 140 31.04 -39.29 39.70
N GLN A 141 31.78 -38.17 39.68
CA GLN A 141 32.16 -37.48 38.45
C GLN A 141 32.93 -38.39 37.49
N LYS A 142 33.74 -39.33 38.00
CA LYS A 142 34.51 -40.29 37.17
C LYS A 142 33.65 -41.34 36.49
N LEU A 143 32.36 -41.44 36.84
CA LEU A 143 31.43 -42.38 36.23
C LEU A 143 30.68 -41.79 35.03
N PHE A 144 30.80 -40.48 34.79
CA PHE A 144 30.10 -39.80 33.70
C PHE A 144 31.08 -39.19 32.68
N ALA A 145 30.61 -39.09 31.44
CA ALA A 145 31.25 -38.35 30.36
C ALA A 145 30.28 -37.25 29.88
N PHE A 146 30.85 -36.14 29.45
CA PHE A 146 30.13 -34.97 28.96
C PHE A 146 30.54 -34.71 27.52
N LYS A 147 29.57 -34.57 26.62
CA LYS A 147 29.79 -34.26 25.21
C LYS A 147 29.14 -32.92 24.90
N TYR A 148 29.97 -31.97 24.48
CA TYR A 148 29.55 -30.65 24.04
C TYR A 148 29.44 -30.62 22.51
N LYS A 149 28.39 -29.97 21.99
CA LYS A 149 28.18 -29.76 20.55
C LYS A 149 27.62 -28.37 20.26
N GLY A 150 28.05 -27.78 19.16
CA GLY A 150 27.50 -26.56 18.58
C GLY A 150 28.38 -25.32 18.76
N ILE A 151 27.74 -24.17 18.71
CA ILE A 151 28.36 -22.83 18.67
C ILE A 151 28.38 -22.16 20.04
N ASN A 152 29.35 -21.28 20.26
CA ASN A 152 29.44 -20.51 21.49
C ASN A 152 28.18 -19.63 21.67
N GLY A 153 27.55 -19.70 22.84
CA GLY A 153 26.29 -19.01 23.16
C GLY A 153 25.01 -19.77 22.79
N SER A 154 25.08 -20.82 21.96
CA SER A 154 23.94 -21.72 21.66
C SER A 154 24.31 -23.19 21.74
N GLY A 155 25.38 -23.52 22.46
CA GLY A 155 25.90 -24.87 22.62
C GLY A 155 24.96 -25.78 23.38
N THR A 156 25.13 -27.09 23.19
CA THR A 156 24.40 -28.16 23.87
C THR A 156 25.36 -29.10 24.59
N ALA A 157 24.92 -29.63 25.74
CA ALA A 157 25.66 -30.62 26.53
C ALA A 157 24.80 -31.87 26.72
N VAL A 158 25.42 -33.03 26.51
CA VAL A 158 24.83 -34.34 26.80
C VAL A 158 25.74 -35.07 27.78
N ALA A 159 25.16 -35.56 28.88
CA ALA A 159 25.87 -36.34 29.88
C ALA A 159 25.38 -37.80 29.86
N TYR A 160 26.31 -38.74 29.98
CA TYR A 160 26.03 -40.18 29.93
C TYR A 160 27.05 -40.94 30.79
N LEU A 161 26.75 -42.18 31.18
CA LEU A 161 27.72 -43.03 31.89
C LEU A 161 28.95 -43.26 30.99
N ASN A 162 30.15 -43.10 31.52
CA ASN A 162 31.40 -43.22 30.75
C ASN A 162 31.78 -44.69 30.49
N SER A 163 30.90 -45.40 29.80
CA SER A 163 30.94 -46.84 29.50
C SER A 163 30.66 -47.08 28.01
N PRO A 164 31.33 -48.03 27.34
CA PRO A 164 31.09 -48.34 25.93
C PRO A 164 29.63 -48.67 25.57
N ASN A 165 28.85 -49.15 26.55
CA ASN A 165 27.45 -49.54 26.36
C ASN A 165 26.45 -48.39 26.59
N ALA A 166 26.92 -47.24 27.05
CA ALA A 166 26.12 -46.05 27.39
C ALA A 166 26.55 -44.80 26.59
N ASP A 167 27.69 -44.86 25.89
CA ASP A 167 28.08 -43.86 24.89
C ASP A 167 26.99 -43.76 23.80
N PRO A 168 26.40 -42.57 23.55
CA PRO A 168 25.38 -42.38 22.53
C PRO A 168 25.93 -42.53 21.10
N ASP A 169 27.26 -42.61 20.93
CA ASP A 169 27.95 -42.58 19.64
C ASP A 169 29.22 -43.45 19.67
N PRO A 170 29.12 -44.77 20.00
CA PRO A 170 30.27 -45.59 20.37
C PRO A 170 31.26 -45.86 19.21
N TYR A 171 30.85 -45.56 17.97
CA TYR A 171 31.66 -45.77 16.76
C TYR A 171 32.38 -44.51 16.26
N SER A 172 32.07 -43.31 16.81
CA SER A 172 32.81 -42.11 16.44
C SER A 172 34.22 -42.09 17.02
N TYR A 173 35.08 -41.33 16.34
CA TYR A 173 36.44 -41.06 16.79
C TYR A 173 36.47 -39.74 17.54
N VAL A 174 37.12 -39.73 18.70
CA VAL A 174 37.46 -38.48 19.38
C VAL A 174 38.63 -37.85 18.62
N ARG A 175 38.62 -36.53 18.50
CA ARG A 175 39.77 -35.76 18.04
C ARG A 175 40.37 -34.99 19.21
N ASP A 176 41.70 -34.91 19.26
CA ASP A 176 42.39 -34.02 20.19
C ASP A 176 42.23 -32.54 19.76
N LYS A 177 42.81 -31.63 20.55
CA LYS A 177 42.73 -30.17 20.30
C LYS A 177 43.44 -29.74 19.00
N ASP A 178 44.28 -30.60 18.43
CA ASP A 178 44.99 -30.39 17.17
C ASP A 178 44.30 -31.11 15.98
N GLY A 179 43.13 -31.72 16.22
CA GLY A 179 42.31 -32.39 15.21
C GLY A 179 42.72 -33.84 14.89
N ASN A 180 43.70 -34.42 15.60
CA ASN A 180 44.14 -35.80 15.38
C ASN A 180 43.20 -36.79 16.05
N LYS A 181 42.97 -37.93 15.38
CA LYS A 181 42.16 -39.03 15.90
C LYS A 181 42.85 -39.72 17.08
N VAL A 182 42.17 -39.80 18.21
CA VAL A 182 42.60 -40.48 19.45
C VAL A 182 41.61 -41.59 19.86
N GLU A 183 42.05 -42.51 20.71
CA GLU A 183 41.17 -43.55 21.27
C GLU A 183 40.23 -42.96 22.34
N LYS A 184 39.06 -43.59 22.52
CA LYS A 184 38.10 -43.20 23.56
C LYS A 184 38.52 -43.77 24.92
N GLU A 185 38.73 -42.88 25.88
CA GLU A 185 38.97 -43.26 27.28
C GLU A 185 37.65 -43.39 28.04
N TYR A 186 37.32 -44.62 28.43
CA TYR A 186 36.19 -44.95 29.31
C TYR A 186 36.64 -45.06 30.76
N SER A 187 35.71 -44.96 31.71
CA SER A 187 36.05 -45.04 33.13
C SER A 187 36.61 -46.42 33.50
N ASP A 188 37.70 -46.45 34.27
CA ASP A 188 38.30 -47.71 34.78
C ASP A 188 37.28 -48.58 35.53
N TYR A 189 36.29 -47.96 36.19
CA TYR A 189 35.19 -48.64 36.88
C TYR A 189 34.27 -49.41 35.94
N PHE A 190 34.23 -49.08 34.65
CA PHE A 190 33.45 -49.80 33.63
C PHE A 190 34.31 -50.69 32.73
N SER A 191 35.60 -50.86 33.05
CA SER A 191 36.52 -51.65 32.24
C SER A 191 36.13 -53.13 32.14
N THR A 192 36.47 -53.73 31.00
CA THR A 192 36.45 -55.18 30.79
C THR A 192 37.83 -55.81 30.95
N ASP A 193 38.91 -55.02 31.05
CA ASP A 193 40.22 -55.54 31.39
C ASP A 193 40.32 -55.86 32.88
N LYS A 194 40.74 -57.09 33.18
CA LYS A 194 40.84 -57.61 34.55
C LYS A 194 41.81 -56.81 35.42
N LYS A 195 42.91 -56.31 34.87
CA LYS A 195 43.95 -55.61 35.63
C LYS A 195 43.55 -54.17 35.91
N THR A 196 42.84 -53.51 35.00
CA THR A 196 42.27 -52.18 35.20
C THR A 196 41.10 -52.22 36.18
N LEU A 197 40.15 -53.15 36.00
CA LEU A 197 38.98 -53.23 36.89
C LEU A 197 39.35 -53.54 38.35
N LEU A 198 40.31 -54.44 38.59
CA LEU A 198 40.85 -54.72 39.93
C LEU A 198 41.64 -53.57 40.55
N LYS A 199 42.13 -52.60 39.77
CA LYS A 199 42.74 -51.37 40.30
C LYS A 199 41.68 -50.33 40.67
N ALA A 200 40.59 -50.26 39.91
CA ALA A 200 39.47 -49.37 40.18
C ALA A 200 38.73 -49.80 41.47
N PHE A 201 38.47 -51.10 41.61
CA PHE A 201 37.85 -51.72 42.77
C PHE A 201 38.89 -52.34 43.70
N ASP A 202 39.76 -51.52 44.31
CA ASP A 202 40.83 -51.96 45.21
C ASP A 202 40.34 -52.64 46.51
N LYS A 203 39.03 -52.56 46.81
CA LYS A 203 38.36 -53.24 47.92
C LYS A 203 37.76 -54.59 47.57
N ALA A 204 37.68 -54.97 46.29
CA ALA A 204 37.17 -56.27 45.89
C ALA A 204 38.15 -57.39 46.30
N SER A 205 37.63 -58.51 46.81
CA SER A 205 38.43 -59.70 47.16
C SER A 205 39.13 -60.32 45.96
N ASP A 206 38.49 -60.22 44.80
CA ASP A 206 38.86 -60.87 43.55
C ASP A 206 38.13 -60.20 42.37
N TYR A 207 38.31 -60.77 41.17
CA TYR A 207 37.75 -60.22 39.94
C TYR A 207 36.24 -60.45 39.79
N GLU A 208 35.69 -61.47 40.43
CA GLU A 208 34.25 -61.78 40.37
C GLU A 208 33.48 -60.73 41.17
N GLN A 209 33.92 -60.43 42.39
CA GLN A 209 33.38 -59.32 43.17
C GLN A 209 33.55 -57.97 42.46
N ALA A 210 34.71 -57.68 41.86
CA ALA A 210 34.90 -56.43 41.10
C ALA A 210 33.94 -56.31 39.89
N VAL A 211 33.57 -57.44 39.27
CA VAL A 211 32.55 -57.51 38.21
C VAL A 211 31.14 -57.27 38.76
N GLU A 212 30.79 -57.83 39.91
CA GLU A 212 29.51 -57.55 40.59
C GLU A 212 29.36 -56.05 40.91
N MET A 213 30.40 -55.44 41.50
CA MET A 213 30.45 -54.01 41.83
C MET A 213 30.27 -53.13 40.58
N ARG A 214 30.96 -53.43 39.47
CA ARG A 214 30.73 -52.75 38.18
C ARG A 214 29.30 -52.93 37.70
N ASN A 215 28.75 -54.14 37.78
CA ASN A 215 27.43 -54.44 37.25
C ASN A 215 26.33 -53.69 38.04
N ALA A 216 26.51 -53.44 39.34
CA ALA A 216 25.64 -52.56 40.13
C ALA A 216 25.66 -51.11 39.63
N LEU A 217 26.82 -50.55 39.27
CA LEU A 217 26.91 -49.22 38.62
C LEU A 217 26.29 -49.18 37.21
N LEU A 218 26.07 -50.35 36.59
CA LEU A 218 25.43 -50.51 35.27
C LEU A 218 23.98 -51.02 35.37
N ALA A 219 23.40 -51.05 36.58
CA ALA A 219 22.02 -51.50 36.81
C ALA A 219 21.01 -50.70 35.98
N LYS A 220 19.91 -51.36 35.61
CA LYS A 220 18.85 -50.78 34.78
C LYS A 220 17.45 -51.15 35.23
N SER A 221 16.69 -50.18 35.74
CA SER A 221 15.25 -50.27 35.90
C SER A 221 14.51 -49.69 34.70
N LYS A 222 13.49 -50.41 34.24
CA LYS A 222 12.60 -49.99 33.13
C LYS A 222 13.34 -49.59 31.83
N GLY A 223 14.53 -50.17 31.60
CA GLY A 223 15.35 -49.95 30.41
C GLY A 223 16.29 -48.75 30.45
N GLN A 224 16.23 -47.91 31.49
CA GLN A 224 17.18 -46.82 31.74
C GLN A 224 18.22 -47.24 32.78
N TYR A 225 19.39 -46.60 32.81
CA TYR A 225 20.34 -46.78 33.90
C TYR A 225 19.79 -46.18 35.21
N ASP A 226 20.02 -46.87 36.32
CA ASP A 226 19.57 -46.42 37.65
C ASP A 226 20.49 -45.34 38.24
N LEU A 227 21.77 -45.37 37.85
CA LEU A 227 22.73 -44.30 38.06
C LEU A 227 22.61 -43.25 36.93
N LYS A 228 22.23 -42.01 37.28
CA LYS A 228 21.99 -40.91 36.33
C LYS A 228 22.67 -39.63 36.80
N VAL A 229 22.86 -38.68 35.87
CA VAL A 229 23.30 -37.32 36.20
C VAL A 229 22.34 -36.30 35.59
N ASN A 230 21.85 -35.40 36.43
CA ASN A 230 21.05 -34.26 36.03
C ASN A 230 21.95 -33.03 35.87
N MET A 231 21.81 -32.32 34.76
CA MET A 231 22.49 -31.05 34.53
C MET A 231 21.53 -29.89 34.76
N SER A 232 22.01 -28.86 35.47
CA SER A 232 21.27 -27.60 35.71
C SER A 232 20.94 -26.82 34.42
N LYS A 233 21.75 -26.97 33.37
CA LYS A 233 21.56 -26.37 32.03
C LYS A 233 22.22 -27.28 30.99
N SER A 234 21.55 -27.54 29.87
CA SER A 234 22.03 -28.42 28.79
C SER A 234 21.96 -27.83 27.37
N THR A 235 21.43 -26.61 27.23
CA THR A 235 21.29 -25.89 25.95
C THR A 235 21.55 -24.39 26.15
N GLY A 236 21.84 -23.66 25.08
CA GLY A 236 22.15 -22.22 25.17
C GLY A 236 23.49 -21.96 25.88
N LEU A 237 24.44 -22.90 25.77
CA LEU A 237 25.70 -22.90 26.51
C LEU A 237 26.79 -22.10 25.79
N SER A 238 27.69 -21.51 26.58
CA SER A 238 28.89 -20.81 26.12
C SER A 238 30.17 -21.53 26.55
N ASN A 239 31.28 -21.28 25.87
CA ASN A 239 32.61 -21.71 26.33
C ASN A 239 32.90 -21.04 27.68
N GLY A 240 33.17 -21.84 28.72
CA GLY A 240 33.32 -21.38 30.10
C GLY A 240 32.05 -21.38 30.95
N ASP A 241 30.88 -21.78 30.40
CA ASP A 241 29.66 -21.95 31.20
C ASP A 241 29.86 -23.07 32.23
N LYS A 242 29.63 -22.76 33.52
CA LYS A 242 29.63 -23.75 34.60
C LYS A 242 28.28 -24.45 34.69
N ILE A 243 28.29 -25.77 34.51
CA ILE A 243 27.12 -26.64 34.62
C ILE A 243 27.22 -27.40 35.95
N SER A 244 26.35 -27.04 36.89
CA SER A 244 26.14 -27.85 38.09
C SER A 244 25.45 -29.16 37.72
N CYS A 245 26.01 -30.27 38.22
CA CYS A 245 25.63 -31.65 37.95
C CYS A 245 25.29 -32.37 39.26
N THR A 246 24.14 -33.03 39.31
CA THR A 246 23.69 -33.81 40.48
C THR A 246 23.46 -35.26 40.07
N VAL A 247 24.03 -36.20 40.83
CA VAL A 247 23.95 -37.65 40.55
C VAL A 247 22.76 -38.26 41.30
N GLU A 248 21.83 -38.87 40.54
CA GLU A 248 20.74 -39.68 41.08
C GLU A 248 21.14 -41.16 41.08
N PHE A 249 20.86 -41.86 42.19
CA PHE A 249 21.16 -43.28 42.37
C PHE A 249 20.38 -43.82 43.59
N ASP A 250 20.24 -45.15 43.69
CA ASP A 250 19.80 -45.80 44.92
C ASP A 250 21.02 -46.03 45.85
N GLU A 251 21.04 -45.34 47.00
CA GLU A 251 22.15 -45.42 47.95
C GLU A 251 22.20 -46.78 48.66
N GLU A 252 21.08 -47.46 48.85
CA GLU A 252 21.04 -48.77 49.53
C GLU A 252 21.46 -49.89 48.59
N GLU A 253 21.04 -49.87 47.32
CA GLU A 253 21.49 -50.84 46.31
C GLU A 253 23.01 -50.78 46.09
N LEU A 254 23.59 -49.57 46.01
CA LEU A 254 25.05 -49.43 45.93
C LEU A 254 25.76 -49.84 47.23
N LYS A 255 25.19 -49.60 48.42
CA LYS A 255 25.74 -50.08 49.70
C LYS A 255 25.76 -51.61 49.79
N ASP A 256 24.73 -52.28 49.29
CA ASP A 256 24.67 -53.74 49.23
C ASP A 256 25.74 -54.29 48.27
N ALA A 257 26.00 -53.59 47.16
CA ALA A 257 27.15 -53.82 46.28
C ALA A 257 28.51 -53.35 46.84
N LEU A 258 28.61 -52.99 48.12
CA LEU A 258 29.83 -52.48 48.79
C LEU A 258 30.41 -51.20 48.18
N ILE A 259 29.61 -50.38 47.51
CA ILE A 259 29.98 -49.09 46.91
C ILE A 259 29.45 -47.93 47.76
N LYS A 260 30.20 -46.84 47.81
CA LYS A 260 29.70 -45.54 48.25
C LYS A 260 30.15 -44.46 47.27
N LEU A 261 29.19 -43.71 46.72
CA LEU A 261 29.51 -42.53 45.92
C LEU A 261 29.89 -41.35 46.83
N GLU A 262 30.91 -40.62 46.40
CA GLU A 262 31.33 -39.32 46.93
C GLU A 262 31.36 -38.33 45.75
N ASN A 263 31.36 -37.01 46.02
CA ASN A 263 31.29 -35.99 44.95
C ASN A 263 30.04 -36.17 44.05
N THR A 264 28.87 -36.39 44.65
CA THR A 264 27.58 -36.60 43.97
C THR A 264 26.94 -35.30 43.46
N GLU A 265 27.50 -34.16 43.84
CA GLU A 265 27.20 -32.82 43.30
C GLU A 265 28.53 -32.18 42.91
N PHE A 266 28.67 -31.78 41.64
CA PHE A 266 29.90 -31.22 41.10
C PHE A 266 29.63 -30.21 39.97
N GLU A 267 30.62 -29.40 39.61
CA GLU A 267 30.56 -28.54 38.43
C GLU A 267 31.42 -29.12 37.30
N VAL A 268 30.94 -29.02 36.07
CA VAL A 268 31.75 -29.13 34.85
C VAL A 268 31.75 -27.80 34.11
N GLU A 269 32.85 -27.50 33.43
CA GLU A 269 32.95 -26.34 32.55
C GLU A 269 32.66 -26.80 31.12
N ALA A 270 31.77 -26.09 30.42
CA ALA A 270 31.43 -26.38 29.04
C ALA A 270 32.50 -25.79 28.11
N ASP A 271 33.08 -26.62 27.23
CA ASP A 271 34.15 -26.23 26.31
C ASP A 271 33.96 -26.84 24.92
N GLY A 272 34.80 -26.42 23.96
CA GLY A 272 34.81 -26.97 22.61
C GLY A 272 33.69 -26.49 21.69
N PHE A 273 32.90 -25.48 22.07
CA PHE A 273 31.96 -24.86 21.15
C PHE A 273 32.68 -23.97 20.13
N VAL A 274 32.16 -23.90 18.91
CA VAL A 274 32.75 -23.11 17.81
C VAL A 274 32.46 -21.62 18.02
N ASP A 275 33.51 -20.80 18.00
CA ASP A 275 33.42 -19.34 17.93
C ASP A 275 33.24 -18.86 16.48
N GLY A 276 32.36 -17.89 16.26
CA GLY A 276 32.11 -17.30 14.94
C GLY A 276 31.19 -16.07 14.99
N GLU A 277 31.11 -15.36 13.88
CA GLU A 277 30.25 -14.18 13.72
C GLU A 277 28.84 -14.60 13.25
N GLN A 278 27.80 -14.29 14.02
CA GLN A 278 26.42 -14.54 13.60
C GLN A 278 25.97 -13.52 12.56
N ILE A 279 25.42 -13.99 11.44
CA ILE A 279 24.96 -13.12 10.34
C ILE A 279 23.43 -12.92 10.34
N ASP A 280 23.00 -11.70 10.00
CA ASP A 280 21.63 -11.40 9.55
C ASP A 280 21.56 -11.64 8.04
N LEU A 281 20.61 -12.46 7.58
CA LEU A 281 20.47 -12.81 6.16
C LEU A 281 20.01 -11.63 5.30
N PHE A 282 19.45 -10.58 5.90
CA PHE A 282 19.07 -9.33 5.25
C PHE A 282 20.03 -8.18 5.56
N ALA A 283 21.23 -8.46 6.10
CA ALA A 283 22.25 -7.46 6.31
C ALA A 283 22.60 -6.75 4.99
N GLY A 284 22.45 -5.43 4.95
CA GLY A 284 22.73 -4.61 3.77
C GLY A 284 21.75 -4.75 2.60
N PHE A 285 20.68 -5.56 2.75
CA PHE A 285 19.64 -5.68 1.74
C PHE A 285 18.61 -4.55 1.88
N ASP A 286 18.47 -3.76 0.82
CA ASP A 286 17.65 -2.55 0.78
C ASP A 286 16.98 -2.43 -0.61
N PRO A 287 15.84 -3.12 -0.82
CA PRO A 287 15.21 -3.22 -2.13
C PRO A 287 14.69 -1.86 -2.60
N LYS A 288 14.81 -1.60 -3.89
CA LYS A 288 14.33 -0.38 -4.54
C LYS A 288 13.08 -0.66 -5.34
N PHE A 289 12.24 0.37 -5.42
CA PHE A 289 10.98 0.35 -6.14
C PHE A 289 11.00 1.47 -7.17
N THR A 290 10.57 1.16 -8.38
CA THR A 290 10.62 2.08 -9.53
C THR A 290 9.24 2.23 -10.17
N GLY A 291 9.04 3.33 -10.90
CA GLY A 291 7.80 3.62 -11.59
C GLY A 291 6.90 4.64 -10.86
N MET A 292 5.65 4.67 -11.30
CA MET A 292 4.60 5.53 -10.75
C MET A 292 3.90 4.82 -9.59
N ASP A 293 3.37 5.59 -8.65
CA ASP A 293 2.42 5.07 -7.66
C ASP A 293 1.23 4.39 -8.37
N GLU A 294 0.74 3.26 -7.84
CA GLU A 294 -0.23 2.35 -8.49
C GLU A 294 0.27 1.59 -9.74
N ARG A 295 1.52 1.83 -10.16
CA ARG A 295 2.23 1.11 -11.22
C ARG A 295 3.69 0.85 -10.86
N GLY A 296 3.98 0.71 -9.57
CA GLY A 296 5.31 0.45 -9.09
C GLY A 296 5.75 -0.98 -9.37
N GLU A 297 7.06 -1.17 -9.50
CA GLU A 297 7.68 -2.48 -9.60
C GLU A 297 8.95 -2.56 -8.75
N VAL A 298 9.39 -3.78 -8.45
CA VAL A 298 10.69 -4.04 -7.80
C VAL A 298 11.82 -3.83 -8.82
N ASP A 299 12.85 -3.07 -8.42
CA ASP A 299 14.10 -2.98 -9.18
C ASP A 299 14.97 -4.21 -8.90
N ASP A 300 14.94 -5.19 -9.81
CA ASP A 300 15.75 -6.41 -9.74
C ASP A 300 17.25 -6.15 -9.51
N SER A 301 17.78 -4.99 -9.93
CA SER A 301 19.21 -4.67 -9.74
C SER A 301 19.58 -4.43 -8.27
N SER A 302 18.58 -4.11 -7.43
CA SER A 302 18.71 -3.85 -6.00
C SER A 302 18.66 -5.12 -5.11
N THR A 303 18.48 -6.31 -5.70
CA THR A 303 18.27 -7.58 -4.98
C THR A 303 19.54 -8.19 -4.36
N LYS A 304 20.41 -7.35 -3.78
CA LYS A 304 21.72 -7.73 -3.23
C LYS A 304 21.87 -7.21 -1.80
N GLY A 305 22.47 -8.03 -0.93
CA GLY A 305 22.86 -7.63 0.42
C GLY A 305 24.37 -7.67 0.60
N THR A 306 24.83 -7.63 1.85
CA THR A 306 26.25 -7.63 2.24
C THR A 306 26.99 -8.90 1.82
N TYR A 307 26.31 -10.05 1.83
CA TYR A 307 26.95 -11.36 1.71
C TYR A 307 26.69 -12.00 0.33
N PRO A 308 27.74 -12.39 -0.43
CA PRO A 308 27.58 -12.92 -1.79
C PRO A 308 27.01 -14.35 -1.84
N PHE A 309 27.12 -15.10 -0.74
CA PHE A 309 26.56 -16.44 -0.56
C PHE A 309 25.08 -16.46 -0.13
N ILE A 310 24.44 -15.29 -0.04
CA ILE A 310 22.99 -15.15 0.19
C ILE A 310 22.31 -14.69 -1.12
N ARG A 311 21.27 -15.39 -1.53
CA ARG A 311 20.46 -15.08 -2.71
C ARG A 311 19.07 -14.64 -2.28
N TYR A 312 18.58 -13.56 -2.86
CA TYR A 312 17.26 -13.00 -2.54
C TYR A 312 16.28 -13.31 -3.67
N TYR A 313 15.09 -13.74 -3.29
CA TYR A 313 14.00 -14.05 -4.19
C TYR A 313 12.76 -13.29 -3.76
N LEU A 314 11.94 -12.88 -4.72
CA LEU A 314 10.66 -12.27 -4.44
C LEU A 314 9.63 -13.37 -4.15
N SER A 315 8.98 -13.32 -2.98
CA SER A 315 7.95 -14.29 -2.55
C SER A 315 6.51 -13.79 -2.75
N SER A 316 6.32 -12.54 -3.17
CA SER A 316 5.02 -11.91 -3.42
C SER A 316 4.96 -11.28 -4.82
N ASP A 317 3.83 -10.68 -5.19
CA ASP A 317 3.75 -9.87 -6.41
C ASP A 317 4.69 -8.66 -6.32
N GLY A 318 5.37 -8.36 -7.43
CA GLY A 318 6.37 -7.29 -7.55
C GLY A 318 5.99 -6.20 -8.56
N TYR A 319 4.72 -6.10 -8.94
CA TYR A 319 4.20 -5.22 -9.98
C TYR A 319 2.88 -4.56 -9.55
N ASN A 320 2.53 -3.43 -10.16
CA ASN A 320 1.35 -2.60 -9.82
C ASN A 320 1.34 -2.10 -8.37
N LEU A 321 2.53 -1.95 -7.79
CA LEU A 321 2.74 -1.56 -6.39
C LEU A 321 2.34 -0.09 -6.13
N LYS A 322 1.95 0.20 -4.89
CA LYS A 322 1.65 1.52 -4.34
C LYS A 322 2.57 1.87 -3.18
N ASN A 323 2.81 3.17 -2.96
CA ASN A 323 3.50 3.64 -1.76
C ASN A 323 2.72 3.19 -0.51
N GLY A 324 3.35 2.41 0.36
CA GLY A 324 2.74 1.80 1.55
C GLY A 324 2.39 0.32 1.42
N ASP A 325 2.42 -0.26 0.22
CA ASP A 325 2.22 -1.71 0.00
C ASP A 325 3.33 -2.53 0.67
N LYS A 326 3.04 -3.82 0.86
CA LYS A 326 3.94 -4.79 1.50
C LYS A 326 4.43 -5.82 0.50
N VAL A 327 5.75 -6.00 0.44
CA VAL A 327 6.42 -6.92 -0.48
C VAL A 327 7.34 -7.83 0.31
N THR A 328 7.25 -9.14 0.09
CA THR A 328 8.02 -10.14 0.84
C THR A 328 9.17 -10.67 -0.01
N PHE A 329 10.37 -10.63 0.56
CA PHE A 329 11.54 -11.28 0.00
C PHE A 329 11.95 -12.47 0.87
N GLN A 330 12.48 -13.51 0.22
CA GLN A 330 13.10 -14.67 0.85
C GLN A 330 14.61 -14.61 0.61
N ALA A 331 15.40 -14.63 1.69
CA ALA A 331 16.85 -14.74 1.66
C ALA A 331 17.24 -16.22 1.85
N ASN A 332 18.02 -16.75 0.91
CA ASN A 332 18.42 -18.16 0.85
C ASN A 332 19.95 -18.28 0.86
N PHE A 333 20.49 -19.00 1.84
CA PHE A 333 21.91 -19.29 1.96
C PHE A 333 22.37 -20.40 1.00
N SER A 334 23.55 -20.23 0.39
CA SER A 334 24.16 -21.23 -0.49
C SER A 334 25.46 -21.79 0.10
N SER A 335 25.41 -23.06 0.53
CA SER A 335 26.58 -23.80 1.03
C SER A 335 27.66 -24.07 -0.03
N TYR A 336 27.36 -23.87 -1.32
CA TYR A 336 28.33 -24.04 -2.42
C TYR A 336 29.32 -22.87 -2.53
N ASP A 337 28.98 -21.71 -1.94
CA ASP A 337 29.74 -20.46 -2.07
C ASP A 337 30.64 -20.19 -0.84
N VAL A 338 30.84 -21.20 0.02
CA VAL A 338 31.58 -21.11 1.31
C VAL A 338 32.45 -22.34 1.57
N GLU A 339 33.36 -22.24 2.54
CA GLU A 339 34.28 -23.30 2.97
C GLU A 339 33.83 -23.94 4.29
N ASP A 340 34.27 -25.17 4.58
CA ASP A 340 34.06 -25.90 5.85
C ASP A 340 32.62 -25.92 6.43
N TYR A 341 31.60 -25.82 5.57
CA TYR A 341 30.19 -25.83 5.95
C TYR A 341 29.80 -27.10 6.72
N THR A 342 29.42 -26.93 7.99
CA THR A 342 29.10 -28.02 8.92
C THR A 342 27.86 -27.68 9.73
N PHE A 343 26.92 -28.62 9.85
CA PHE A 343 25.74 -28.46 10.71
C PHE A 343 26.11 -28.48 12.20
N ILE A 344 25.34 -27.76 13.02
CA ILE A 344 25.49 -27.77 14.48
C ILE A 344 25.03 -29.11 15.09
N ASP A 345 24.01 -29.72 14.52
CA ASP A 345 23.63 -31.12 14.75
C ASP A 345 23.44 -31.82 13.40
N ASP A 346 24.19 -32.90 13.17
CA ASP A 346 24.13 -33.74 11.97
C ASP A 346 22.73 -34.34 11.72
N ASN A 347 21.89 -34.41 12.76
CA ASN A 347 20.54 -34.98 12.72
C ASN A 347 19.43 -33.92 12.68
N ASP A 348 19.75 -32.63 12.90
CA ASP A 348 18.77 -31.55 12.98
C ASP A 348 19.34 -30.23 12.44
N SER A 349 19.13 -30.00 11.14
CA SER A 349 19.56 -28.77 10.46
C SER A 349 18.86 -27.50 10.95
N SER A 350 17.76 -27.60 11.72
CA SER A 350 17.11 -26.43 12.35
C SER A 350 17.93 -25.84 13.51
N LYS A 351 18.99 -26.54 13.95
CA LYS A 351 19.96 -26.03 14.93
C LYS A 351 20.99 -25.08 14.32
N GLY A 352 20.93 -24.87 13.00
CA GLY A 352 21.83 -24.01 12.26
C GLY A 352 23.12 -24.70 11.81
N ALA A 353 24.03 -23.91 11.27
CA ALA A 353 25.32 -24.34 10.77
C ALA A 353 26.40 -23.28 11.05
N TYR A 354 27.65 -23.70 10.92
CA TYR A 354 28.79 -22.80 10.82
C TYR A 354 29.58 -23.11 9.54
N PHE A 355 30.29 -22.10 9.05
CA PHE A 355 31.09 -22.19 7.83
C PHE A 355 32.24 -21.18 7.88
N VAL A 356 33.21 -21.35 7.00
CA VAL A 356 34.30 -20.39 6.80
C VAL A 356 34.07 -19.62 5.51
N TYR A 357 34.26 -18.31 5.54
CA TYR A 357 34.29 -17.47 4.36
C TYR A 357 35.41 -16.42 4.52
N GLU A 358 36.29 -16.30 3.52
CA GLU A 358 37.48 -15.44 3.54
C GLU A 358 38.34 -15.60 4.83
N GLY A 359 38.46 -16.84 5.32
CA GLY A 359 39.25 -17.16 6.52
C GLY A 359 38.62 -16.76 7.86
N LYS A 360 37.34 -16.38 7.88
CA LYS A 360 36.56 -16.13 9.10
C LYS A 360 35.44 -17.15 9.27
N THR A 361 35.21 -17.59 10.50
CA THR A 361 34.07 -18.45 10.86
C THR A 361 32.81 -17.61 11.04
N TYR A 362 31.76 -17.99 10.31
CA TYR A 362 30.43 -17.42 10.38
C TYR A 362 29.43 -18.45 10.88
N ILE A 363 28.36 -17.96 11.51
CA ILE A 363 27.29 -18.73 12.12
C ILE A 363 25.95 -18.32 11.51
N ILE A 364 25.16 -19.32 11.11
CA ILE A 364 23.83 -19.14 10.52
C ILE A 364 22.80 -20.00 11.26
N SER A 365 21.75 -19.37 11.78
CA SER A 365 20.70 -20.07 12.56
C SER A 365 19.67 -20.78 11.66
N ASN A 366 19.30 -20.17 10.53
CA ASN A 366 18.39 -20.72 9.53
C ASN A 366 19.01 -20.56 8.15
N THR A 367 18.90 -21.55 7.26
CA THR A 367 19.41 -21.41 5.87
C THR A 367 18.50 -20.58 4.97
N THR A 368 17.30 -20.22 5.44
CA THR A 368 16.28 -19.47 4.71
C THR A 368 15.52 -18.55 5.67
N GLU A 369 15.23 -17.31 5.29
CA GLU A 369 14.42 -16.37 6.07
C GLU A 369 13.54 -15.51 5.15
N GLU A 370 12.32 -15.17 5.58
CA GLU A 370 11.43 -14.24 4.85
C GLU A 370 11.24 -12.93 5.61
N LYS A 371 11.24 -11.82 4.88
CA LYS A 371 11.12 -10.47 5.46
C LYS A 371 10.28 -9.57 4.57
N GLU A 372 9.37 -8.84 5.22
CA GLU A 372 8.47 -7.88 4.59
C GLU A 372 9.12 -6.50 4.51
N PHE A 373 9.05 -5.88 3.34
CA PHE A 373 9.48 -4.51 3.07
C PHE A 373 8.28 -3.66 2.70
N THR A 374 8.32 -2.37 3.06
CA THR A 374 7.24 -1.43 2.73
C THR A 374 7.64 -0.61 1.52
N VAL A 375 6.81 -0.64 0.48
CA VAL A 375 7.05 0.11 -0.76
C VAL A 375 7.08 1.60 -0.45
N SER A 376 8.12 2.28 -0.92
CA SER A 376 8.25 3.72 -0.81
C SER A 376 9.15 4.27 -1.91
N GLY A 377 8.94 5.53 -2.27
CA GLY A 377 9.72 6.23 -3.31
C GLY A 377 9.14 6.12 -4.72
N LEU A 378 7.97 5.51 -4.91
CA LEU A 378 7.26 5.57 -6.19
C LEU A 378 6.79 7.00 -6.49
N THR A 379 6.78 7.36 -7.77
CA THR A 379 6.46 8.74 -8.20
C THR A 379 4.95 8.99 -8.12
N GLU A 380 4.52 9.99 -7.35
CA GLU A 380 3.09 10.36 -7.29
C GLU A 380 2.63 11.09 -8.56
N ALA A 381 1.45 10.70 -9.07
CA ALA A 381 0.82 11.32 -10.23
C ALA A 381 0.17 12.68 -9.90
N LYS A 382 0.36 13.66 -10.78
CA LYS A 382 -0.23 15.00 -10.66
C LYS A 382 -1.73 14.96 -10.98
N GLN A 383 -2.55 15.60 -10.16
CA GLN A 383 -3.98 15.78 -10.48
C GLN A 383 -4.17 16.78 -11.62
N VAL A 384 -5.14 16.52 -12.50
CA VAL A 384 -5.54 17.41 -13.59
C VAL A 384 -7.06 17.36 -13.82
N ASP A 385 -7.69 18.53 -14.04
CA ASP A 385 -9.07 18.60 -14.54
C ASP A 385 -9.04 18.24 -16.03
N ILE A 386 -9.38 16.99 -16.35
CA ILE A 386 -9.41 16.49 -17.72
C ILE A 386 -10.48 17.19 -18.58
N PHE A 387 -11.38 17.97 -18.00
CA PHE A 387 -12.36 18.75 -18.75
C PHE A 387 -11.95 20.23 -18.91
N GLU A 388 -10.76 20.63 -18.45
CA GLU A 388 -10.23 21.96 -18.71
C GLU A 388 -9.91 22.13 -20.20
N LYS A 389 -10.16 23.33 -20.75
CA LYS A 389 -9.87 23.73 -22.15
C LYS A 389 -10.60 22.94 -23.25
N ILE A 390 -11.45 21.97 -22.93
CA ILE A 390 -12.32 21.37 -23.97
C ILE A 390 -13.28 22.43 -24.52
N LYS A 391 -13.59 22.30 -25.80
CA LYS A 391 -14.53 23.15 -26.55
C LYS A 391 -15.58 22.28 -27.22
N PHE A 392 -16.58 22.92 -27.81
CA PHE A 392 -17.69 22.24 -28.47
C PHE A 392 -17.82 22.69 -29.92
N GLU A 393 -17.80 21.72 -30.84
CA GLU A 393 -18.20 21.96 -32.23
C GLU A 393 -19.73 22.07 -32.24
N THR A 394 -20.24 23.22 -32.70
CA THR A 394 -21.67 23.54 -32.68
C THR A 394 -22.17 23.96 -34.06
N THR A 395 -23.46 23.78 -34.29
CA THR A 395 -24.17 24.31 -35.47
C THR A 395 -25.46 25.00 -35.03
N GLY A 396 -25.82 26.07 -35.75
CA GLY A 396 -26.93 26.93 -35.36
C GLY A 396 -26.61 27.82 -34.15
N ALA A 397 -27.67 28.32 -33.52
CA ALA A 397 -27.62 29.34 -32.47
C ALA A 397 -28.69 29.06 -31.39
N ILE A 398 -28.60 29.66 -30.20
CA ILE A 398 -29.71 29.57 -29.23
C ILE A 398 -30.97 30.24 -29.81
N PRO A 399 -32.19 29.69 -29.58
CA PRO A 399 -32.53 28.56 -28.71
C PRO A 399 -32.55 27.18 -29.40
N TYR A 400 -31.93 27.03 -30.58
CA TYR A 400 -31.88 25.76 -31.33
C TYR A 400 -30.45 25.25 -31.56
N LEU A 401 -29.54 25.59 -30.65
CA LEU A 401 -28.12 25.28 -30.74
C LEU A 401 -27.94 23.76 -30.79
N ARG A 402 -27.11 23.25 -31.70
CA ARG A 402 -26.77 21.83 -31.78
C ARG A 402 -25.31 21.64 -31.41
N ILE A 403 -25.05 20.71 -30.50
CA ILE A 403 -23.70 20.33 -30.09
C ILE A 403 -23.38 19.01 -30.77
N SER A 404 -22.36 18.98 -31.62
CA SER A 404 -22.05 17.82 -32.47
C SER A 404 -20.84 17.02 -32.00
N ARG A 405 -19.86 17.68 -31.39
CA ARG A 405 -18.62 17.03 -30.94
C ARG A 405 -17.94 17.82 -29.82
N VAL A 406 -17.20 17.13 -28.95
CA VAL A 406 -16.16 17.75 -28.13
C VAL A 406 -14.91 17.96 -28.98
N ASN A 407 -14.38 19.18 -28.99
CA ASN A 407 -13.07 19.50 -29.52
C ASN A 407 -12.08 19.59 -28.35
N SER A 408 -11.00 18.82 -28.43
CA SER A 408 -9.94 18.75 -27.42
C SER A 408 -8.60 19.29 -27.95
N ASP A 409 -8.61 20.16 -28.96
CA ASP A 409 -7.37 20.61 -29.61
C ASP A 409 -6.49 21.50 -28.74
N ASP A 410 -7.08 22.23 -27.81
CA ASP A 410 -6.40 23.07 -26.82
C ASP A 410 -6.10 22.35 -25.48
N VAL A 411 -6.41 21.05 -25.38
CA VAL A 411 -6.05 20.22 -24.21
C VAL A 411 -4.55 19.94 -24.21
N ASP A 412 -3.93 19.89 -23.02
CA ASP A 412 -2.51 19.60 -22.87
C ASP A 412 -2.13 18.27 -23.52
N ALA A 413 -1.05 18.24 -24.31
CA ALA A 413 -0.64 17.05 -25.07
C ALA A 413 -0.39 15.82 -24.20
N ASN A 414 0.01 15.99 -22.93
CA ASN A 414 0.23 14.88 -22.00
C ASN A 414 -1.09 14.23 -21.51
N VAL A 415 -2.22 14.90 -21.73
CA VAL A 415 -3.58 14.46 -21.38
C VAL A 415 -4.40 14.11 -22.62
N LYS A 416 -4.25 14.86 -23.70
CA LYS A 416 -5.08 14.79 -24.93
C LYS A 416 -5.17 13.39 -25.53
N ASP A 417 -4.03 12.70 -25.63
CA ASP A 417 -3.97 11.36 -26.24
C ASP A 417 -4.34 10.23 -25.23
N SER A 418 -4.54 10.59 -23.96
CA SER A 418 -4.92 9.68 -22.88
C SER A 418 -6.38 9.83 -22.44
N VAL A 419 -7.15 10.77 -23.00
CA VAL A 419 -8.55 11.01 -22.65
C VAL A 419 -9.44 11.12 -23.89
N SER A 420 -10.44 10.24 -23.99
CA SER A 420 -11.42 10.24 -25.10
C SER A 420 -12.76 10.80 -24.64
N TYR A 421 -13.23 11.87 -25.27
CA TYR A 421 -14.48 12.56 -24.89
C TYR A 421 -15.65 12.16 -25.78
N TYR A 422 -16.81 11.99 -25.15
CA TYR A 422 -18.08 11.63 -25.77
C TYR A 422 -19.19 12.55 -25.26
N LEU A 423 -20.12 12.91 -26.13
CA LEU A 423 -21.31 13.66 -25.76
C LEU A 423 -22.43 12.70 -25.34
N ASP A 424 -23.01 12.94 -24.17
CA ASP A 424 -24.22 12.25 -23.70
C ASP A 424 -25.36 13.27 -23.65
N LEU A 425 -26.12 13.32 -24.76
CA LEU A 425 -27.19 14.31 -24.98
C LEU A 425 -28.60 13.72 -24.80
N GLY A 426 -28.72 12.41 -24.54
CA GLY A 426 -30.00 11.71 -24.53
C GLY A 426 -30.83 11.93 -25.81
N ASP A 427 -32.12 12.19 -25.64
CA ASP A 427 -33.04 12.51 -26.74
C ASP A 427 -32.96 13.99 -27.20
N GLN A 428 -32.18 14.85 -26.53
CA GLN A 428 -32.17 16.29 -26.78
C GLN A 428 -31.34 16.64 -28.02
N LYS A 429 -32.03 17.18 -29.04
CA LYS A 429 -31.43 17.53 -30.35
C LYS A 429 -31.08 19.00 -30.51
N SER A 430 -31.53 19.86 -29.60
CA SER A 430 -31.37 21.30 -29.66
C SER A 430 -31.34 21.91 -28.25
N PHE A 431 -30.56 22.98 -28.05
CA PHE A 431 -30.32 23.59 -26.75
C PHE A 431 -30.61 25.10 -26.76
N LYS A 432 -31.16 25.59 -25.66
CA LYS A 432 -31.32 27.03 -25.37
C LYS A 432 -30.46 27.45 -24.18
N ALA A 433 -30.31 28.76 -23.98
CA ALA A 433 -29.61 29.29 -22.80
C ALA A 433 -30.20 28.72 -21.50
N GLY A 434 -29.32 28.27 -20.60
CA GLY A 434 -29.67 27.63 -19.34
C GLY A 434 -29.91 26.11 -19.40
N ASP A 435 -29.98 25.50 -20.58
CA ASP A 435 -30.01 24.03 -20.67
C ASP A 435 -28.64 23.43 -20.31
N THR A 436 -28.65 22.21 -19.77
CA THR A 436 -27.44 21.45 -19.48
C THR A 436 -27.29 20.23 -20.38
N PHE A 437 -26.04 19.78 -20.57
CA PHE A 437 -25.71 18.55 -21.28
C PHE A 437 -24.51 17.85 -20.62
N LYS A 438 -24.35 16.55 -20.85
CA LYS A 438 -23.28 15.75 -20.23
C LYS A 438 -22.15 15.47 -21.22
N VAL A 439 -20.93 15.52 -20.70
CA VAL A 439 -19.73 14.99 -21.36
C VAL A 439 -19.24 13.80 -20.54
N LYS A 440 -19.08 12.66 -21.21
CA LYS A 440 -18.48 11.42 -20.69
C LYS A 440 -17.05 11.34 -21.21
N ALA A 441 -16.06 11.19 -20.33
CA ALA A 441 -14.64 11.15 -20.70
C ALA A 441 -14.01 9.83 -20.24
N TYR A 442 -13.53 9.02 -21.19
CA TYR A 442 -12.79 7.80 -20.90
C TYR A 442 -11.34 8.13 -20.55
N VAL A 443 -10.87 7.69 -19.39
CA VAL A 443 -9.51 7.89 -18.91
C VAL A 443 -8.68 6.64 -19.25
N SER A 444 -7.83 6.77 -20.27
CA SER A 444 -6.89 5.71 -20.62
C SER A 444 -5.87 5.51 -19.51
N SER A 445 -5.48 4.26 -19.28
CA SER A 445 -4.41 3.92 -18.35
C SER A 445 -3.04 4.54 -18.72
N SER A 446 -2.88 5.05 -19.94
CA SER A 446 -1.70 5.83 -20.35
C SER A 446 -1.57 7.17 -19.60
N LEU A 447 -2.65 7.75 -19.07
CA LEU A 447 -2.58 9.02 -18.33
C LEU A 447 -1.66 8.92 -17.11
N LEU A 448 -1.75 7.80 -16.37
CA LEU A 448 -0.89 7.52 -15.22
C LEU A 448 0.57 7.34 -15.64
N SER A 449 0.83 6.67 -16.77
CA SER A 449 2.18 6.53 -17.35
C SER A 449 2.78 7.87 -17.80
N ASN A 450 1.95 8.86 -18.17
CA ASN A 450 2.39 10.23 -18.47
C ASN A 450 2.64 11.07 -17.20
N GLY A 451 2.37 10.53 -16.00
CA GLY A 451 2.57 11.21 -14.73
C GLY A 451 1.34 11.93 -14.17
N TYR A 452 0.14 11.65 -14.68
CA TYR A 452 -1.10 12.37 -14.36
C TYR A 452 -2.24 11.44 -13.90
N LYS A 453 -3.17 11.99 -13.10
CA LYS A 453 -4.44 11.35 -12.75
C LYS A 453 -5.58 12.38 -12.79
N PRO A 454 -6.81 11.98 -13.13
CA PRO A 454 -7.93 12.92 -13.11
C PRO A 454 -8.20 13.42 -11.69
N THR A 455 -8.73 14.64 -11.56
CA THR A 455 -9.22 15.17 -10.27
C THR A 455 -10.43 14.36 -9.77
N ASP A 456 -11.32 13.98 -10.67
CA ASP A 456 -12.49 13.13 -10.40
C ASP A 456 -12.13 11.65 -10.56
N THR A 457 -12.49 10.81 -9.59
CA THR A 457 -12.29 9.35 -9.68
C THR A 457 -13.12 8.77 -10.83
N PRO A 458 -12.53 8.00 -11.77
CA PRO A 458 -13.28 7.28 -12.79
C PRO A 458 -14.21 6.21 -12.19
N ASP A 459 -15.29 5.89 -12.92
CA ASP A 459 -16.13 4.72 -12.63
C ASP A 459 -15.43 3.38 -12.95
N GLU A 460 -16.09 2.26 -12.67
CA GLU A 460 -15.56 0.90 -12.91
C GLU A 460 -15.23 0.64 -14.39
N ASP A 461 -15.89 1.34 -15.32
CA ASP A 461 -15.64 1.28 -16.77
C ASP A 461 -14.53 2.25 -17.23
N GLY A 462 -13.94 3.03 -16.31
CA GLY A 462 -12.86 3.98 -16.58
C GLY A 462 -13.30 5.37 -17.05
N TYR A 463 -14.54 5.80 -16.73
CA TYR A 463 -15.07 7.09 -17.18
C TYR A 463 -15.30 8.11 -16.05
N CYS A 464 -15.03 9.37 -16.37
CA CYS A 464 -15.46 10.55 -15.61
C CYS A 464 -16.61 11.26 -16.34
N TYR A 465 -17.39 12.07 -15.61
CA TYR A 465 -18.55 12.79 -16.16
C TYR A 465 -18.58 14.23 -15.68
N LYS A 466 -18.92 15.16 -16.57
CA LYS A 466 -19.12 16.58 -16.22
C LYS A 466 -20.35 17.13 -16.94
N GLU A 467 -21.18 17.86 -16.19
CA GLU A 467 -22.30 18.62 -16.74
C GLU A 467 -21.82 20.00 -17.17
N PHE A 468 -22.26 20.43 -18.34
CA PHE A 468 -22.00 21.76 -18.90
C PHE A 468 -23.32 22.49 -19.12
N THR A 469 -23.35 23.79 -18.84
CA THR A 469 -24.51 24.64 -19.09
C THR A 469 -24.29 25.46 -20.38
N VAL A 470 -25.33 25.56 -21.21
CA VAL A 470 -25.35 26.48 -22.36
C VAL A 470 -25.53 27.90 -21.83
N ASP A 471 -24.40 28.61 -21.69
CA ASP A 471 -24.35 30.02 -21.35
C ASP A 471 -24.82 30.91 -22.53
N GLU A 472 -25.51 32.00 -22.22
CA GLU A 472 -26.08 32.92 -23.22
C GLU A 472 -25.02 33.75 -23.96
N THR A 473 -23.87 34.01 -23.34
CA THR A 473 -22.79 34.83 -23.94
C THR A 473 -21.79 34.02 -24.77
N SER A 474 -21.73 32.70 -24.54
CA SER A 474 -20.76 31.81 -25.17
C SER A 474 -21.12 31.39 -26.60
N TYR A 475 -22.41 31.46 -26.95
CA TYR A 475 -22.96 31.02 -28.23
C TYR A 475 -23.75 32.13 -28.93
N GLY A 476 -23.90 32.03 -30.25
CA GLY A 476 -24.73 32.97 -31.01
C GLY A 476 -26.23 32.78 -30.78
N HIS A 477 -27.03 33.81 -31.04
CA HIS A 477 -28.50 33.84 -30.92
C HIS A 477 -29.19 34.13 -32.26
N TYR A 478 -30.29 33.42 -32.55
CA TYR A 478 -31.08 33.71 -33.75
C TYR A 478 -31.79 35.06 -33.65
N ILE A 479 -31.98 35.71 -34.81
CA ILE A 479 -32.87 36.86 -34.93
C ILE A 479 -34.32 36.43 -34.67
N THR A 480 -34.95 37.05 -33.68
CA THR A 480 -36.32 36.78 -33.23
C THR A 480 -37.05 38.09 -32.88
N GLU A 481 -38.33 38.00 -32.54
CA GLU A 481 -39.14 39.12 -32.00
C GLU A 481 -38.52 39.86 -30.80
N LYS A 482 -37.53 39.26 -30.10
CA LYS A 482 -36.85 39.81 -28.93
C LYS A 482 -35.47 40.41 -29.22
N SER A 483 -34.98 40.26 -30.45
CA SER A 483 -33.66 40.76 -30.86
C SER A 483 -33.58 42.28 -30.75
N GLN A 484 -32.42 42.77 -30.35
CA GLN A 484 -32.16 44.18 -30.19
C GLN A 484 -31.88 44.85 -31.55
N PRO A 485 -32.06 46.18 -31.67
CA PRO A 485 -31.72 46.91 -32.89
C PRO A 485 -30.27 46.69 -33.35
N ALA A 486 -29.33 46.48 -32.42
CA ALA A 486 -27.94 46.15 -32.73
C ALA A 486 -27.79 44.80 -33.47
N ASP A 487 -28.60 43.79 -33.12
CA ASP A 487 -28.56 42.48 -33.77
C ASP A 487 -29.00 42.58 -35.24
N LEU A 488 -30.04 43.39 -35.51
CA LEU A 488 -30.55 43.65 -36.85
C LEU A 488 -29.58 44.52 -37.67
N ASP A 489 -28.89 45.44 -37.01
CA ASP A 489 -27.88 46.31 -37.61
C ASP A 489 -26.66 45.52 -38.11
N ALA A 490 -26.27 44.42 -37.45
CA ALA A 490 -25.20 43.54 -37.90
C ALA A 490 -25.42 42.97 -39.33
N PHE A 491 -26.68 42.87 -39.78
CA PHE A 491 -27.01 42.38 -41.12
C PHE A 491 -26.96 43.46 -42.23
N LYS A 492 -26.72 44.74 -41.89
CA LYS A 492 -26.68 45.85 -42.87
C LYS A 492 -25.71 45.59 -44.02
N ASP A 493 -24.49 45.16 -43.70
CA ASP A 493 -23.45 44.97 -44.71
C ASP A 493 -23.72 43.76 -45.60
N LYS A 494 -24.23 42.65 -45.05
CA LYS A 494 -24.73 41.53 -45.88
C LYS A 494 -25.82 41.99 -46.83
N PHE A 495 -26.79 42.77 -46.35
CA PHE A 495 -27.85 43.30 -47.22
C PHE A 495 -27.31 44.23 -48.32
N ALA A 496 -26.27 45.03 -48.05
CA ALA A 496 -25.60 45.86 -49.05
C ALA A 496 -24.78 45.04 -50.08
N GLU A 497 -24.15 43.94 -49.64
CA GLU A 497 -23.50 42.97 -50.52
C GLU A 497 -24.50 42.34 -51.49
N PHE A 498 -25.63 41.85 -50.98
CA PHE A 498 -26.65 41.19 -51.80
C PHE A 498 -27.40 42.15 -52.73
N THR A 499 -27.63 43.42 -52.36
CA THR A 499 -28.21 44.39 -53.32
C THR A 499 -27.25 44.70 -54.46
N LYS A 500 -25.95 44.84 -54.18
CA LYS A 500 -24.92 44.97 -55.23
C LYS A 500 -24.90 43.74 -56.15
N LYS A 501 -24.87 42.54 -55.58
CA LYS A 501 -24.93 41.29 -56.36
C LYS A 501 -26.18 41.23 -57.26
N PHE A 502 -27.33 41.67 -56.76
CA PHE A 502 -28.55 41.79 -57.58
C PHE A 502 -28.39 42.80 -58.73
N GLN A 503 -27.71 43.93 -58.53
CA GLN A 503 -27.42 44.88 -59.62
C GLN A 503 -26.58 44.20 -60.72
N ASP A 504 -25.54 43.47 -60.33
CA ASP A 504 -24.63 42.79 -61.25
C ASP A 504 -25.30 41.62 -61.99
N ASP A 505 -26.03 40.74 -61.29
CA ASP A 505 -26.66 39.53 -61.84
C ASP A 505 -27.80 39.82 -62.85
N TYR A 506 -28.51 40.94 -62.64
CA TYR A 506 -29.74 41.28 -63.36
C TYR A 506 -29.63 42.43 -64.37
N THR A 507 -28.54 43.20 -64.38
CA THR A 507 -28.33 44.18 -65.46
C THR A 507 -28.27 43.48 -66.83
N GLY A 508 -28.90 44.06 -67.85
CA GLY A 508 -29.04 43.49 -69.20
C GLY A 508 -30.13 42.42 -69.36
N ARG A 509 -30.76 41.94 -68.28
CA ARG A 509 -31.88 40.97 -68.35
C ARG A 509 -33.19 41.64 -68.78
N SER A 510 -34.07 40.89 -69.44
CA SER A 510 -35.44 41.33 -69.80
C SER A 510 -36.53 40.90 -68.80
N TYR A 511 -36.16 40.07 -67.81
CA TYR A 511 -37.06 39.53 -66.79
C TYR A 511 -36.38 39.54 -65.42
N LEU A 512 -37.17 39.74 -64.36
CA LEU A 512 -36.75 39.61 -62.96
C LEU A 512 -37.72 38.64 -62.27
N GLY A 513 -37.26 37.46 -61.83
CA GLY A 513 -38.10 36.52 -61.07
C GLY A 513 -39.47 36.18 -61.70
N GLY A 514 -39.57 36.16 -63.04
CA GLY A 514 -40.83 35.97 -63.77
C GLY A 514 -41.63 37.24 -64.09
N LEU A 515 -41.28 38.39 -63.51
CA LEU A 515 -41.84 39.69 -63.87
C LEU A 515 -41.30 40.16 -65.21
N SER A 516 -42.19 40.36 -66.20
CA SER A 516 -41.86 40.95 -67.49
C SER A 516 -41.70 42.46 -67.35
N LEU A 517 -40.57 42.99 -67.84
CA LEU A 517 -40.28 44.42 -67.84
C LEU A 517 -40.56 45.11 -69.17
N GLY A 518 -40.93 44.38 -70.23
CA GLY A 518 -41.20 44.94 -71.55
C GLY A 518 -39.98 45.62 -72.22
N GLY A 519 -38.79 45.09 -71.95
CA GLY A 519 -37.49 45.61 -72.40
C GLY A 519 -36.36 45.05 -71.55
N LYS A 520 -35.11 45.41 -71.84
CA LYS A 520 -33.92 45.01 -71.07
C LYS A 520 -33.53 46.05 -70.02
N ILE A 521 -33.12 45.61 -68.84
CA ILE A 521 -32.60 46.47 -67.77
C ILE A 521 -31.29 47.10 -68.23
N LYS A 522 -31.28 48.43 -68.33
CA LYS A 522 -30.08 49.23 -68.61
C LYS A 522 -29.29 49.53 -67.33
N SER A 523 -30.00 49.83 -66.25
CA SER A 523 -29.42 50.09 -64.93
C SER A 523 -30.45 49.82 -63.82
N ILE A 524 -29.94 49.48 -62.64
CA ILE A 524 -30.72 49.40 -61.39
C ILE A 524 -30.21 50.53 -60.49
N ASP A 525 -30.99 51.60 -60.40
CA ASP A 525 -30.52 52.92 -60.00
C ASP A 525 -30.46 53.10 -58.47
N THR A 526 -31.45 52.59 -57.73
CA THR A 526 -31.57 52.78 -56.27
C THR A 526 -32.27 51.61 -55.59
N PHE A 527 -31.79 51.24 -54.40
CA PHE A 527 -32.50 50.39 -53.43
C PHE A 527 -32.92 51.23 -52.22
N GLU A 528 -34.21 51.52 -52.11
CA GLU A 528 -34.79 52.20 -50.95
C GLU A 528 -35.38 51.15 -50.00
N ALA A 529 -34.75 50.93 -48.84
CA ALA A 529 -35.29 49.99 -47.83
C ALA A 529 -36.65 50.50 -47.33
N VAL A 530 -37.67 49.66 -47.43
CA VAL A 530 -39.07 49.97 -47.08
C VAL A 530 -39.35 49.51 -45.65
N LYS A 531 -39.29 48.20 -45.42
CA LYS A 531 -39.62 47.51 -44.17
C LYS A 531 -38.79 46.25 -44.02
N ASP A 532 -38.56 45.85 -42.78
CA ASP A 532 -37.99 44.55 -42.44
C ASP A 532 -39.04 43.68 -41.74
N TYR A 533 -38.96 42.36 -41.94
CA TYR A 533 -39.84 41.38 -41.32
C TYR A 533 -39.04 40.23 -40.72
N ILE A 534 -39.35 39.86 -39.48
CA ILE A 534 -38.94 38.58 -38.90
C ILE A 534 -40.10 37.59 -39.09
N VAL A 535 -39.78 36.43 -39.67
CA VAL A 535 -40.73 35.34 -39.89
C VAL A 535 -40.26 34.12 -39.11
N ILE A 536 -41.09 33.63 -38.19
CA ILE A 536 -40.85 32.43 -37.39
C ILE A 536 -41.82 31.33 -37.84
N ASN A 537 -41.29 30.23 -38.35
CA ASN A 537 -42.07 29.13 -38.92
C ASN A 537 -42.45 28.10 -37.84
N ASP A 538 -43.73 28.01 -37.49
CA ASP A 538 -44.25 26.96 -36.61
C ASP A 538 -44.55 25.70 -37.45
N GLY A 539 -43.94 24.56 -37.11
CA GLY A 539 -44.13 23.28 -37.83
C GLY A 539 -42.85 22.65 -38.43
N PHE A 540 -41.68 23.27 -38.25
CA PHE A 540 -40.42 22.70 -38.76
C PHE A 540 -39.96 21.50 -37.92
N TYR A 541 -39.86 20.31 -38.54
CA TYR A 541 -39.35 19.09 -37.89
C TYR A 541 -37.85 19.22 -37.59
N GLU A 542 -37.45 18.89 -36.35
CA GLU A 542 -36.04 18.88 -35.94
C GLU A 542 -35.24 17.76 -36.65
N GLY A 543 -34.70 18.06 -37.83
CA GLY A 543 -33.82 17.11 -38.53
C GLY A 543 -33.62 17.34 -40.03
N THR A 544 -34.49 18.08 -40.71
CA THR A 544 -34.33 18.36 -42.15
C THR A 544 -33.72 19.74 -42.37
N ILE A 545 -32.48 19.80 -42.84
CA ILE A 545 -31.90 21.03 -43.41
C ILE A 545 -32.55 21.26 -44.78
N GLY A 546 -33.75 21.84 -44.77
CA GLY A 546 -34.42 22.29 -45.98
C GLY A 546 -33.70 23.52 -46.53
N LEU A 547 -33.09 23.41 -47.71
CA LEU A 547 -32.30 24.47 -48.38
C LEU A 547 -33.02 25.83 -48.57
N TYR A 548 -34.31 25.93 -48.25
CA TYR A 548 -35.17 27.05 -48.63
C TYR A 548 -35.92 27.72 -47.46
N ASP A 549 -36.16 27.05 -46.33
CA ASP A 549 -36.96 27.55 -45.22
C ASP A 549 -36.33 27.18 -43.87
N ALA A 550 -35.70 28.15 -43.22
CA ALA A 550 -35.22 28.00 -41.84
C ALA A 550 -36.34 28.30 -40.84
N LYS A 551 -36.12 28.00 -39.56
CA LYS A 551 -37.11 28.25 -38.50
C LYS A 551 -37.29 29.74 -38.21
N THR A 552 -36.24 30.54 -38.32
CA THR A 552 -36.28 32.00 -38.33
C THR A 552 -35.80 32.53 -39.69
N ASN A 553 -36.42 33.60 -40.17
CA ASN A 553 -36.05 34.24 -41.43
C ASN A 553 -36.14 35.76 -41.28
N LEU A 554 -35.17 36.49 -41.81
CA LEU A 554 -35.14 37.96 -41.83
C LEU A 554 -35.34 38.40 -43.28
N HIS A 555 -36.43 39.12 -43.54
CA HIS A 555 -36.73 39.70 -44.84
C HIS A 555 -36.48 41.20 -44.81
N ARG A 556 -35.80 41.75 -45.81
CA ARG A 556 -35.76 43.19 -46.09
C ARG A 556 -36.42 43.47 -47.42
N PHE A 557 -37.43 44.35 -47.41
CA PHE A 557 -38.13 44.78 -48.62
C PHE A 557 -37.51 46.08 -49.12
N TYR A 558 -37.20 46.13 -50.40
CA TYR A 558 -36.72 47.30 -51.11
C TYR A 558 -37.70 47.75 -52.17
N LYS A 559 -37.88 49.06 -52.28
CA LYS A 559 -38.41 49.70 -53.48
C LYS A 559 -37.23 49.96 -54.40
N VAL A 560 -37.27 49.37 -55.60
CA VAL A 560 -36.16 49.36 -56.54
C VAL A 560 -36.54 50.23 -57.74
N SER A 561 -35.74 51.26 -57.99
CA SER A 561 -35.83 52.08 -59.22
C SER A 561 -34.90 51.49 -60.27
N LEU A 562 -35.39 51.30 -61.49
CA LEU A 562 -34.60 50.74 -62.58
C LEU A 562 -34.96 51.37 -63.92
N THR A 563 -33.97 51.47 -64.81
CA THR A 563 -34.14 51.99 -66.16
C THR A 563 -34.15 50.81 -67.14
N VAL A 564 -35.18 50.74 -67.99
CA VAL A 564 -35.40 49.66 -68.96
C VAL A 564 -35.45 50.24 -70.36
N THR A 565 -34.62 49.70 -71.25
CA THR A 565 -34.62 50.00 -72.68
C THR A 565 -35.56 49.03 -73.40
N ASP A 566 -36.57 49.53 -74.10
CA ASP A 566 -37.46 48.71 -74.95
C ASP A 566 -36.78 48.28 -76.26
N ASP A 567 -37.48 47.47 -77.07
CA ASP A 567 -36.96 46.99 -78.35
C ASP A 567 -36.81 48.10 -79.42
N ASP A 568 -37.46 49.26 -79.22
CA ASP A 568 -37.26 50.49 -80.03
C ASP A 568 -36.02 51.31 -79.59
N GLY A 569 -35.32 50.88 -78.53
CA GLY A 569 -34.18 51.60 -77.97
C GLY A 569 -34.53 52.77 -77.04
N LYS A 570 -35.77 52.88 -76.57
CA LYS A 570 -36.22 53.96 -75.68
C LYS A 570 -36.10 53.55 -74.23
N ASP A 571 -35.51 54.42 -73.42
CA ASP A 571 -35.40 54.21 -71.97
C ASP A 571 -36.67 54.63 -71.24
N SER A 572 -37.14 53.78 -70.34
CA SER A 572 -38.24 54.06 -69.41
C SER A 572 -37.82 53.75 -67.97
N LYS A 573 -38.17 54.63 -67.03
CA LYS A 573 -38.00 54.34 -65.60
C LYS A 573 -39.16 53.51 -65.09
N LYS A 574 -38.86 52.45 -64.35
CA LYS A 574 -39.84 51.59 -63.67
C LYS A 574 -39.48 51.44 -62.21
N THR A 575 -40.51 51.23 -61.40
CA THR A 575 -40.39 50.93 -59.97
C THR A 575 -40.95 49.54 -59.74
N ILE A 576 -40.19 48.71 -59.04
CA ILE A 576 -40.63 47.39 -58.56
C ILE A 576 -40.34 47.28 -57.06
N TYR A 577 -40.78 46.18 -56.46
CA TYR A 577 -40.44 45.82 -55.09
C TYR A 577 -39.67 44.51 -55.08
N ALA A 578 -38.59 44.43 -54.30
CA ALA A 578 -37.75 43.25 -54.15
C ALA A 578 -37.62 42.88 -52.66
N GLY A 579 -37.94 41.65 -52.30
CA GLY A 579 -37.82 41.12 -50.94
C GLY A 579 -36.66 40.15 -50.86
N PHE A 580 -35.67 40.48 -50.05
CA PHE A 580 -34.47 39.67 -49.80
C PHE A 580 -34.68 38.90 -48.50
N LYS A 581 -34.74 37.57 -48.58
CA LYS A 581 -34.90 36.65 -47.44
C LYS A 581 -33.57 36.03 -47.07
N PHE A 582 -33.16 36.27 -45.83
CA PHE A 582 -32.07 35.57 -45.15
C PHE A 582 -32.67 34.42 -44.32
N SER A 583 -32.28 33.18 -44.63
CA SER A 583 -32.73 31.97 -43.92
C SER A 583 -31.76 31.63 -42.79
N GLY A 584 -32.29 31.45 -41.58
CA GLY A 584 -31.52 31.16 -40.38
C GLY A 584 -30.54 32.27 -39.99
N PRO A 585 -30.96 33.54 -39.91
CA PRO A 585 -30.09 34.63 -39.48
C PRO A 585 -29.85 34.55 -37.97
N PHE A 586 -28.58 34.54 -37.58
CA PHE A 586 -28.15 34.63 -36.19
C PHE A 586 -26.97 35.57 -36.05
N VAL A 587 -26.80 36.13 -34.86
CA VAL A 587 -25.59 36.87 -34.47
C VAL A 587 -24.73 35.91 -33.66
N ASP A 588 -23.43 35.79 -33.99
CA ASP A 588 -22.53 34.94 -33.20
C ASP A 588 -22.08 35.61 -31.89
N SER A 589 -21.36 34.87 -31.04
CA SER A 589 -20.90 35.38 -29.74
C SER A 589 -19.86 36.51 -29.82
N LYS A 590 -19.44 36.92 -31.03
CA LYS A 590 -18.62 38.14 -31.26
C LYS A 590 -19.45 39.35 -31.69
N GLY A 591 -20.74 39.17 -31.93
CA GLY A 591 -21.61 40.20 -32.51
C GLY A 591 -21.61 40.22 -34.04
N GLU A 592 -21.02 39.23 -34.71
CA GLU A 592 -20.98 39.18 -36.18
C GLU A 592 -22.23 38.50 -36.74
N ALA A 593 -22.79 39.04 -37.82
CA ALA A 593 -23.94 38.44 -38.48
C ALA A 593 -23.56 37.17 -39.24
N GLN A 594 -24.33 36.10 -39.03
CA GLN A 594 -24.17 34.80 -39.67
C GLN A 594 -25.50 34.29 -40.26
N LEU A 595 -25.41 33.32 -41.16
CA LEU A 595 -26.55 32.69 -41.84
C LEU A 595 -26.36 31.17 -41.81
N GLU A 596 -27.41 30.41 -41.46
CA GLU A 596 -27.40 28.94 -41.64
C GLU A 596 -27.24 28.54 -43.12
N SER A 597 -27.79 29.36 -44.02
CA SER A 597 -27.66 29.20 -45.46
C SER A 597 -27.24 30.51 -46.10
N ASN A 598 -26.10 30.50 -46.79
CA ASN A 598 -25.64 31.60 -47.63
C ASN A 598 -26.50 31.79 -48.90
N PHE A 599 -27.54 30.95 -49.10
CA PHE A 599 -28.51 31.13 -50.17
C PHE A 599 -29.59 32.14 -49.79
N VAL A 600 -29.50 33.33 -50.38
CA VAL A 600 -30.50 34.41 -50.20
C VAL A 600 -31.59 34.27 -51.24
N ASN A 601 -32.83 34.12 -50.78
CA ASN A 601 -33.98 34.02 -51.67
C ASN A 601 -34.50 35.43 -52.00
N ILE A 602 -34.62 35.76 -53.29
CA ILE A 602 -35.01 37.09 -53.75
C ILE A 602 -36.30 36.98 -54.56
N THR A 603 -37.38 37.52 -54.00
CA THR A 603 -38.68 37.61 -54.69
C THR A 603 -38.93 39.03 -55.16
N VAL A 604 -39.51 39.20 -56.34
CA VAL A 604 -39.87 40.53 -56.87
C VAL A 604 -41.35 40.61 -57.24
N ALA A 605 -41.94 41.79 -57.12
CA ALA A 605 -43.31 42.07 -57.53
C ALA A 605 -43.47 43.51 -58.04
N ALA A 606 -44.57 43.78 -58.74
CA ALA A 606 -44.89 45.14 -59.18
C ALA A 606 -45.37 46.04 -58.03
N LYS A 607 -45.92 45.47 -56.95
CA LYS A 607 -46.43 46.20 -55.77
C LYS A 607 -45.94 45.58 -54.46
N GLU A 608 -45.72 46.40 -53.43
CA GLU A 608 -45.35 45.97 -52.07
C GLU A 608 -46.34 44.93 -51.51
N ALA A 609 -47.65 45.16 -51.68
CA ALA A 609 -48.68 44.24 -51.18
C ALA A 609 -48.65 42.86 -51.88
N GLU A 610 -48.25 42.81 -53.15
CA GLU A 610 -48.07 41.55 -53.89
C GLU A 610 -46.80 40.83 -53.41
N LEU A 611 -45.73 41.57 -53.10
CA LEU A 611 -44.51 41.03 -52.47
C LEU A 611 -44.80 40.48 -51.06
N LYS A 612 -45.49 41.23 -50.20
CA LYS A 612 -45.87 40.80 -48.85
C LYS A 612 -46.73 39.52 -48.91
N LYS A 613 -47.77 39.53 -49.74
CA LYS A 613 -48.65 38.36 -49.94
C LYS A 613 -47.91 37.15 -50.51
N SER A 614 -46.85 37.35 -51.30
CA SER A 614 -46.12 36.24 -51.94
C SER A 614 -44.97 35.67 -51.11
N THR A 615 -44.54 36.34 -50.03
CA THR A 615 -43.36 35.98 -49.23
C THR A 615 -43.61 35.89 -47.72
N VAL A 616 -44.41 36.79 -47.15
CA VAL A 616 -44.60 36.95 -45.70
C VAL A 616 -45.97 36.41 -45.27
N ASP A 617 -47.05 36.75 -45.99
CA ASP A 617 -48.41 36.32 -45.62
C ASP A 617 -48.74 34.87 -46.07
N LYS A 618 -47.77 34.16 -46.67
CA LYS A 618 -47.90 32.76 -47.12
C LYS A 618 -47.48 31.73 -46.08
N VAL A 619 -47.01 32.18 -44.92
CA VAL A 619 -46.44 31.33 -43.89
C VAL A 619 -47.58 30.68 -43.12
N ASP A 620 -47.91 29.45 -43.49
CA ASP A 620 -48.94 28.67 -42.79
C ASP A 620 -48.44 28.29 -41.39
N GLY A 621 -49.30 28.45 -40.37
CA GLY A 621 -48.97 28.25 -38.95
C GLY A 621 -48.01 29.26 -38.30
N GLY A 622 -47.06 29.84 -39.04
CA GLY A 622 -46.00 30.70 -38.48
C GLY A 622 -46.40 32.14 -38.11
N LYS A 623 -45.46 32.84 -37.46
CA LYS A 623 -45.62 34.19 -36.92
C LYS A 623 -44.78 35.22 -37.68
N VAL A 624 -45.32 36.41 -37.84
CA VAL A 624 -44.71 37.52 -38.58
C VAL A 624 -44.62 38.75 -37.69
N TYR A 625 -43.43 39.36 -37.64
CA TYR A 625 -43.16 40.60 -36.92
C TYR A 625 -42.63 41.65 -37.90
N GLU A 626 -43.37 42.77 -38.05
CA GLU A 626 -42.95 43.91 -38.86
C GLU A 626 -42.03 44.81 -38.03
N ILE A 627 -40.78 45.00 -38.47
CA ILE A 627 -39.82 45.90 -37.83
C ILE A 627 -39.97 47.28 -38.49
N GLY A 628 -40.40 48.27 -37.70
CA GLY A 628 -40.35 49.67 -38.12
C GLY A 628 -38.92 50.19 -38.17
N LYS A 629 -38.60 51.07 -39.14
CA LYS A 629 -37.40 51.90 -39.05
C LYS A 629 -37.43 52.66 -37.73
N GLY A 630 -36.36 52.54 -36.94
CA GLY A 630 -36.31 53.06 -35.58
C GLY A 630 -36.76 54.53 -35.50
N GLU A 631 -37.83 54.77 -34.74
CA GLU A 631 -38.30 56.12 -34.46
C GLU A 631 -37.27 56.85 -33.60
N THR A 632 -36.61 57.86 -34.17
CA THR A 632 -36.01 58.92 -33.37
C THR A 632 -37.14 59.61 -32.60
N LYS A 633 -37.29 59.26 -31.32
CA LYS A 633 -38.25 59.89 -30.42
C LYS A 633 -38.18 61.42 -30.54
N LYS A 634 -39.32 62.02 -30.83
CA LYS A 634 -39.66 63.34 -30.29
C LYS A 634 -40.85 63.15 -29.37
N ASP A 635 -40.65 63.45 -28.10
CA ASP A 635 -41.74 63.66 -27.18
C ASP A 635 -42.56 64.85 -27.67
N ASP A 636 -43.88 64.68 -27.81
CA ASP A 636 -44.78 65.72 -27.33
C ASP A 636 -46.10 65.11 -26.84
N SER A 637 -46.76 65.86 -25.99
CA SER A 637 -47.89 65.44 -25.19
C SER A 637 -49.22 66.03 -25.69
N SER A 638 -50.30 65.39 -25.23
CA SER A 638 -51.61 65.97 -24.91
C SER A 638 -52.81 65.66 -25.82
N LYS A 639 -53.89 65.24 -25.13
CA LYS A 639 -55.33 65.43 -25.43
C LYS A 639 -55.95 64.69 -26.63
N LYS A 640 -57.26 64.42 -26.67
CA LYS A 640 -58.27 64.02 -25.63
C LYS A 640 -59.62 63.79 -26.35
N ASP A 641 -60.44 62.92 -25.76
CA ASP A 641 -61.92 62.90 -25.83
C ASP A 641 -62.70 62.41 -27.09
N ASP A 642 -63.94 62.00 -26.78
CA ASP A 642 -65.14 61.68 -27.59
C ASP A 642 -65.11 60.43 -28.49
N ASP A 643 -65.77 59.32 -28.15
CA ASP A 643 -67.20 59.03 -27.85
C ASP A 643 -68.10 58.86 -29.09
N SER A 644 -68.66 57.66 -29.25
CA SER A 644 -70.09 57.48 -29.45
C SER A 644 -70.47 56.00 -29.35
N SER A 645 -71.49 55.73 -28.53
CA SER A 645 -72.00 54.40 -28.26
C SER A 645 -73.20 54.04 -29.15
N LYS A 646 -73.42 52.74 -29.36
CA LYS A 646 -74.77 52.21 -29.63
C LYS A 646 -75.00 50.92 -28.84
N LYS A 647 -76.15 50.90 -28.16
CA LYS A 647 -76.77 49.78 -27.46
C LYS A 647 -77.49 48.87 -28.50
N ASP A 648 -78.21 47.78 -28.21
CA ASP A 648 -78.96 47.29 -27.03
C ASP A 648 -78.78 45.74 -26.92
N ASP A 649 -79.32 44.96 -25.96
CA ASP A 649 -80.44 45.17 -25.02
C ASP A 649 -80.40 44.17 -23.82
N SER A 650 -81.09 44.49 -22.72
CA SER A 650 -81.71 43.61 -21.67
C SER A 650 -80.90 42.43 -21.05
N SER A 651 -80.57 42.35 -19.75
CA SER A 651 -81.34 42.55 -18.49
C SER A 651 -82.59 41.64 -18.36
N SER A 652 -82.94 40.96 -17.27
CA SER A 652 -82.50 40.88 -15.85
C SER A 652 -83.01 39.50 -15.28
N LYS A 653 -82.88 39.04 -14.01
CA LYS A 653 -82.95 39.74 -12.70
C LYS A 653 -82.63 38.81 -11.49
N LYS A 654 -81.84 39.33 -10.54
CA LYS A 654 -81.81 39.16 -9.05
C LYS A 654 -82.05 37.80 -8.34
N GLY A 655 -81.26 37.61 -7.27
CA GLY A 655 -81.65 36.86 -6.07
C GLY A 655 -80.51 36.73 -5.04
N ASP A 656 -80.43 37.64 -4.06
CA ASP A 656 -79.59 37.48 -2.86
C ASP A 656 -80.19 36.42 -1.90
N ASP A 657 -79.36 35.65 -1.18
CA ASP A 657 -79.37 35.62 0.30
C ASP A 657 -78.15 34.87 0.90
N SER A 658 -77.98 34.92 2.23
CA SER A 658 -76.82 34.46 2.99
C SER A 658 -77.20 33.77 4.31
N SER A 659 -76.62 32.60 4.60
CA SER A 659 -76.44 31.98 5.95
C SER A 659 -75.83 30.57 5.76
N LYS A 660 -74.71 30.18 6.38
CA LYS A 660 -74.35 29.92 7.80
C LYS A 660 -74.87 28.58 8.37
N LYS A 661 -73.90 27.66 8.60
CA LYS A 661 -73.88 26.55 9.58
C LYS A 661 -74.89 25.40 9.32
N ASP A 662 -74.66 24.15 9.72
CA ASP A 662 -74.23 23.64 11.03
C ASP A 662 -73.15 22.54 11.08
N ASP A 663 -72.59 22.41 12.29
CA ASP A 663 -71.68 21.37 12.75
C ASP A 663 -72.34 19.97 12.84
N SER A 664 -71.54 18.91 12.69
CA SER A 664 -71.61 17.75 13.60
C SER A 664 -70.37 16.87 13.52
N SER A 665 -69.71 16.69 14.65
CA SER A 665 -68.53 15.83 14.82
C SER A 665 -68.89 14.48 15.44
N SER A 666 -68.26 13.40 14.98
CA SER A 666 -67.88 12.28 15.85
C SER A 666 -66.61 11.59 15.32
N LYS A 667 -65.92 10.88 16.20
CA LYS A 667 -64.47 10.66 16.20
C LYS A 667 -64.19 9.16 16.45
N LYS A 668 -62.95 8.70 16.15
CA LYS A 668 -62.30 7.49 16.72
C LYS A 668 -62.81 6.11 16.22
N ASP A 669 -62.03 5.02 16.19
CA ASP A 669 -60.58 4.75 16.42
C ASP A 669 -60.17 3.42 15.71
N ASP A 670 -58.88 3.29 15.41
CA ASP A 670 -57.99 2.09 15.37
C ASP A 670 -58.27 0.69 14.73
N SER A 671 -57.24 0.25 13.97
CA SER A 671 -56.55 -1.07 13.98
C SER A 671 -57.16 -2.41 13.48
N SER A 672 -56.41 -3.08 12.57
CA SER A 672 -55.87 -4.47 12.64
C SER A 672 -56.05 -5.46 11.44
N SER A 673 -54.89 -5.96 10.98
CA SER A 673 -54.51 -7.30 10.47
C SER A 673 -55.42 -8.22 9.60
N LYS A 674 -54.85 -8.67 8.45
CA LYS A 674 -54.71 -10.04 7.87
C LYS A 674 -54.40 -9.89 6.36
N LYS A 675 -53.39 -10.52 5.71
CA LYS A 675 -52.98 -11.94 5.57
C LYS A 675 -54.07 -12.87 5.02
N ASP A 676 -53.88 -13.33 3.79
CA ASP A 676 -54.38 -14.61 3.27
C ASP A 676 -53.31 -15.29 2.40
N ASP A 677 -53.34 -16.62 2.40
CA ASP A 677 -52.34 -17.54 1.85
C ASP A 677 -52.74 -18.10 0.47
N SER A 678 -51.77 -18.67 -0.27
CA SER A 678 -52.07 -19.77 -1.21
C SER A 678 -50.87 -20.72 -1.40
N SER A 679 -50.99 -21.86 -0.72
CA SER A 679 -50.21 -23.10 -0.89
C SER A 679 -50.53 -23.80 -2.23
N SER A 680 -49.97 -24.92 -2.69
CA SER A 680 -48.85 -25.82 -2.30
C SER A 680 -48.64 -26.85 -3.42
N LYS A 681 -47.46 -27.49 -3.51
CA LYS A 681 -47.31 -28.96 -3.53
C LYS A 681 -45.84 -29.41 -3.57
N LYS A 682 -45.58 -30.54 -2.91
CA LYS A 682 -44.36 -31.35 -2.99
C LYS A 682 -44.59 -32.50 -3.99
N ASP A 683 -43.54 -33.16 -4.47
CA ASP A 683 -43.17 -34.52 -4.02
C ASP A 683 -41.92 -35.08 -4.75
N ASP A 684 -40.97 -35.48 -3.91
CA ASP A 684 -40.08 -36.66 -3.94
C ASP A 684 -39.31 -37.24 -5.16
N SER A 685 -38.04 -37.57 -4.85
CA SER A 685 -37.32 -38.83 -5.10
C SER A 685 -36.56 -39.15 -6.42
N SER A 686 -35.24 -39.31 -6.22
CA SER A 686 -34.41 -40.47 -6.63
C SER A 686 -33.57 -40.45 -7.94
N SER A 687 -32.26 -40.40 -7.72
CA SER A 687 -31.16 -41.16 -8.38
C SER A 687 -31.15 -41.45 -9.89
N LYS A 688 -30.05 -41.04 -10.54
CA LYS A 688 -29.06 -41.98 -11.13
C LYS A 688 -27.72 -41.32 -11.46
N LYS A 689 -26.63 -42.10 -11.35
CA LYS A 689 -25.37 -41.86 -12.06
C LYS A 689 -25.58 -42.11 -13.56
N ASP A 690 -24.72 -41.56 -14.41
CA ASP A 690 -23.89 -42.36 -15.31
C ASP A 690 -22.65 -41.55 -15.76
N GLU A 691 -21.57 -42.25 -16.09
CA GLU A 691 -20.29 -41.70 -16.56
C GLU A 691 -20.31 -41.51 -18.09
N ALA A 692 -19.49 -40.58 -18.61
CA ALA A 692 -18.76 -40.78 -19.86
C ALA A 692 -17.57 -39.80 -19.96
N SER A 693 -16.41 -40.32 -20.34
CA SER A 693 -15.18 -39.58 -20.65
C SER A 693 -15.06 -39.32 -22.16
N SER A 694 -14.33 -38.27 -22.56
CA SER A 694 -13.35 -38.37 -23.66
C SER A 694 -12.52 -37.08 -23.83
N GLU A 695 -11.21 -37.22 -23.93
CA GLU A 695 -10.25 -36.25 -24.48
C GLU A 695 -10.45 -36.04 -26.00
N GLU A 696 -10.07 -34.88 -26.54
CA GLU A 696 -8.84 -34.70 -27.34
C GLU A 696 -8.74 -33.30 -28.02
N ALA A 697 -7.50 -32.93 -28.39
CA ALA A 697 -7.03 -31.73 -29.10
C ALA A 697 -6.91 -30.42 -28.30
#